data_AF-A0A518DE27-F1
#
_entry.id   AF-A0A518DE27-F1
#
_cell.length_a   1.000
_cell.length_b   1.000
_cell.length_c   1.000
_cell.angle_alpha   90.00
_cell.angle_beta   90.00
_cell.angle_gamma   90.00
#
_symmetry.space_group_name_H-M   'P 1'
#
loop_
_entity.id
_entity.type
_entity.pdbx_description
1 polymer ?
#
loop_
_entity_poly.entity_id
_entity_poly.type
_entity_poly.pdbx_seq_one_letter_code
_entity_poly.pdbx_strand_id
1 'polypeptide(L)'
;MAQPFPHIHRRPPRILAGLVLLVIVRHAAGEAPSPEQVEFFERRIRPVLVEHCYECHASDSVVLQGGLRLDTAVGLQAGGVSGPSIDPANPAASVLLAALRYESLQMPPAGRLPDAVIADFETWVAAGAPDPRTGGAADTEQAPSAANHWAFQRVAPPEPPPTDDRWRRTPIDAFVLARQVDAGVPHAPEASPRDLLRRVAFDLTGLPPTAEEAEQFEADPSDVAYEAAVDSLLASPRFGERWGRHWLDVARYADTKGYVFQEDRNYPNAYRYRDWVIASFNQDLAYDRFLVAQIAADQTDDDSDAAAMGFLTLGRRFLNNSHDIIDDRIDVVTRGTMGLTVACARCHDHKYDPIPTADYYSLYGVFASSEEKPVDNAPNALFDRDKPVEPAVFLRGNPGMRGEPTPRRFLSCLAGDDAAPFAHGSGRREMAEAIANPDNPLTARVWANRVWGWLFGRGLSATASDFGLRGDPPTHPELLDYLADSLTNDGWSTKRLIRRIVLSSTYRQSAVGAPGAAQADPENRLLTRMNRRRLDLEQTRDAVLAVSGRLDLTMEGPSQPIAEQPGTTRRAVYGFVERQNLPAYFRTFDFASPDASSAGRAVTTSPQQALYFLNSPLMLTSASALAERSLDSATSTDDRQRAVRMFRLALGRSPLPAELDALLSFVHDPAAGMPGAGPDWRFGWGRGAAEGDAVDFQELPHFTGDRWQAGDKLPDASLGWVSLQAGGGHPGDPAHPAVRRWVAPAAGRLAIDGELKHPSDQGDGVRGRLVSSRQGVLGEWVATHSQSRTDAQIQVAAGETIDFVTDCRANENSDSFQWGVTLRLDGAGSQRRWDSTSGFRGPTPPPLDCWGRLAQTLLMSNEFLFLD
;
A
#
# COMPACT_ATOMS: atom_id res chain seq x y z
N MET A 1 -56.25 -22.73 53.30
CA MET A 1 -57.57 -22.76 53.98
C MET A 1 -58.29 -21.47 53.63
N ALA A 2 -59.12 -21.49 52.59
CA ALA A 2 -60.57 -21.67 52.68
C ALA A 2 -61.31 -20.34 52.96
N GLN A 3 -61.89 -19.76 51.90
CA GLN A 3 -63.09 -18.91 51.97
C GLN A 3 -64.28 -19.74 52.53
N PRO A 4 -65.39 -19.17 53.09
CA PRO A 4 -66.19 -18.11 52.48
C PRO A 4 -67.02 -17.13 53.38
N PHE A 5 -67.43 -16.03 52.74
CA PHE A 5 -68.70 -15.25 52.75
C PHE A 5 -70.02 -15.97 53.18
N PRO A 6 -71.23 -15.34 53.29
CA PRO A 6 -71.61 -13.90 53.31
C PRO A 6 -72.92 -13.46 54.09
N HIS A 7 -73.25 -12.16 53.94
CA HIS A 7 -74.57 -11.47 53.80
C HIS A 7 -75.55 -11.36 55.02
N ILE A 8 -76.27 -10.25 55.24
CA ILE A 8 -77.50 -9.90 54.49
C ILE A 8 -78.11 -8.52 54.93
N HIS A 9 -78.45 -7.68 53.92
CA HIS A 9 -79.64 -6.78 53.78
C HIS A 9 -79.83 -5.52 54.65
N ARG A 10 -80.44 -4.40 54.23
CA ARG A 10 -81.55 -4.04 53.29
C ARG A 10 -81.57 -2.47 53.27
N ARG A 11 -81.96 -1.66 52.27
CA ARG A 11 -83.18 -1.59 51.43
C ARG A 11 -83.05 -0.44 50.37
N PRO A 12 -83.90 -0.40 49.32
CA PRO A 12 -83.86 0.50 48.13
C PRO A 12 -85.12 1.43 48.05
N PRO A 13 -85.63 1.96 46.90
CA PRO A 13 -85.06 2.35 45.57
C PRO A 13 -85.52 3.77 45.03
N ARG A 14 -85.03 4.10 43.80
CA ARG A 14 -85.60 4.93 42.69
C ARG A 14 -84.97 6.33 42.49
N ILE A 15 -84.53 6.83 41.32
CA ILE A 15 -84.45 6.43 39.88
C ILE A 15 -83.38 7.35 39.24
N LEU A 16 -82.45 6.83 38.42
CA LEU A 16 -82.10 7.35 37.08
C LEU A 16 -81.11 6.39 36.40
N ALA A 17 -81.40 6.04 35.15
CA ALA A 17 -80.66 5.08 34.34
C ALA A 17 -79.53 5.77 33.55
N GLY A 18 -78.35 5.17 33.56
CA GLY A 18 -77.23 5.43 32.65
C GLY A 18 -76.44 4.14 32.50
N LEU A 19 -76.71 3.39 31.43
CA LEU A 19 -76.10 2.10 31.13
C LEU A 19 -74.66 2.32 30.62
N VAL A 20 -73.67 1.87 31.39
CA VAL A 20 -72.29 1.72 30.90
C VAL A 20 -72.20 0.36 30.20
N LEU A 21 -72.10 0.39 28.86
CA LEU A 21 -71.81 -0.79 28.06
C LEU A 21 -70.29 -1.01 28.08
N LEU A 22 -69.85 -2.04 28.79
CA LEU A 22 -68.47 -2.51 28.75
C LEU A 22 -68.24 -3.20 27.39
N VAL A 23 -67.68 -2.49 26.42
CA VAL A 23 -67.24 -3.08 25.15
C VAL A 23 -65.97 -3.88 25.44
N ILE A 24 -66.10 -5.20 25.49
CA ILE A 24 -64.95 -6.10 25.34
C ILE A 24 -64.51 -5.97 23.89
N VAL A 25 -63.48 -5.15 23.64
CA VAL A 25 -62.74 -5.18 22.37
C VAL A 25 -61.98 -6.50 22.35
N ARG A 26 -62.53 -7.50 21.65
CA ARG A 26 -61.73 -8.61 21.14
C ARG A 26 -60.69 -8.02 20.21
N HIS A 27 -59.44 -7.93 20.65
CA HIS A 27 -58.33 -7.86 19.71
C HIS A 27 -58.34 -9.18 18.93
N ALA A 28 -58.72 -9.13 17.67
CA ALA A 28 -58.45 -10.21 16.75
C ALA A 28 -56.93 -10.27 16.59
N ALA A 29 -56.30 -11.21 17.31
CA ALA A 29 -54.98 -11.69 16.94
C ALA A 29 -55.10 -12.22 15.49
N GLY A 30 -54.28 -11.70 14.58
CA GLY A 30 -54.27 -12.14 13.19
C GLY A 30 -54.07 -13.65 13.13
N GLU A 31 -55.00 -14.36 12.50
CA GLU A 31 -54.83 -15.77 12.17
C GLU A 31 -53.60 -15.93 11.26
N ALA A 32 -52.78 -16.95 11.53
CA ALA A 32 -51.68 -17.31 10.65
C ALA A 32 -52.22 -17.67 9.24
N PRO A 33 -51.51 -17.31 8.15
CA PRO A 33 -52.00 -17.55 6.79
C PRO A 33 -52.21 -19.04 6.53
N SER A 34 -53.29 -19.39 5.83
CA SER A 34 -53.58 -20.77 5.44
C SER A 34 -52.54 -21.31 4.44
N PRO A 35 -52.36 -22.64 4.31
CA PRO A 35 -51.42 -23.21 3.34
C PRO A 35 -51.65 -22.73 1.89
N GLU A 36 -52.91 -22.55 1.50
CA GLU A 36 -53.28 -22.03 0.17
C GLU A 36 -52.89 -20.56 -0.01
N GLN A 37 -53.02 -19.74 1.04
CA GLN A 37 -52.61 -18.34 1.04
C GLN A 37 -51.08 -18.19 0.97
N VAL A 38 -50.36 -19.06 1.68
CA VAL A 38 -48.89 -19.12 1.63
C VAL A 38 -48.42 -19.52 0.23
N GLU A 39 -49.03 -20.55 -0.36
CA GLU A 39 -48.70 -20.98 -1.73
C GLU A 39 -48.97 -19.87 -2.76
N PHE A 40 -50.09 -19.15 -2.62
CA PHE A 40 -50.42 -18.02 -3.48
C PHE A 40 -49.36 -16.91 -3.38
N PHE A 41 -48.98 -16.52 -2.16
CA PHE A 41 -47.96 -15.50 -1.95
C PHE A 41 -46.61 -15.91 -2.55
N GLU A 42 -46.12 -17.12 -2.25
CA GLU A 42 -44.82 -17.59 -2.71
C GLU A 42 -44.74 -17.77 -4.24
N ARG A 43 -45.85 -18.12 -4.89
CA ARG A 43 -45.88 -18.35 -6.35
C ARG A 43 -46.24 -17.12 -7.18
N ARG A 44 -47.10 -16.23 -6.66
CA ARG A 44 -47.71 -15.14 -7.45
C ARG A 44 -47.21 -13.75 -7.05
N ILE A 45 -46.83 -13.55 -5.78
CA ILE A 45 -46.52 -12.22 -5.24
C ILE A 45 -45.01 -12.05 -5.00
N ARG A 46 -44.39 -12.98 -4.25
CA ARG A 46 -42.98 -12.88 -3.85
C ARG A 46 -41.99 -12.76 -5.02
N PRO A 47 -42.13 -13.52 -6.13
CA PRO A 47 -41.19 -13.39 -7.26
C PRO A 47 -41.21 -11.99 -7.86
N VAL A 48 -42.39 -11.36 -7.96
CA VAL A 48 -42.56 -10.01 -8.52
C VAL A 48 -41.95 -8.95 -7.60
N LEU A 49 -42.14 -9.09 -6.29
CA LEU A 49 -41.51 -8.20 -5.30
C LEU A 49 -39.99 -8.26 -5.37
N VAL A 50 -39.42 -9.47 -5.50
CA VAL A 50 -37.98 -9.68 -5.65
C VAL A 50 -37.46 -9.05 -6.94
N GLU A 51 -38.13 -9.30 -8.06
CA GLU A 51 -37.65 -8.90 -9.38
C GLU A 51 -37.80 -7.39 -9.65
N HIS A 52 -38.88 -6.78 -9.15
CA HIS A 52 -39.24 -5.42 -9.56
C HIS A 52 -39.31 -4.40 -8.43
N CYS A 53 -39.23 -4.83 -7.16
CA CYS A 53 -39.48 -3.92 -6.04
C CYS A 53 -38.31 -3.85 -5.04
N TYR A 54 -37.61 -4.95 -4.77
CA TYR A 54 -36.59 -5.00 -3.71
C TYR A 54 -35.37 -4.15 -3.96
N GLU A 55 -35.01 -3.89 -5.21
CA GLU A 55 -33.91 -2.98 -5.55
C GLU A 55 -34.03 -1.62 -4.84
N CYS A 56 -35.27 -1.13 -4.64
CA CYS A 56 -35.58 0.16 -4.03
C CYS A 56 -36.36 0.07 -2.70
N HIS A 57 -36.96 -1.08 -2.38
CA HIS A 57 -37.90 -1.25 -1.26
C HIS A 57 -37.58 -2.47 -0.38
N ALA A 58 -36.33 -2.91 -0.29
CA ALA A 58 -35.90 -3.96 0.64
C ALA A 58 -34.98 -3.42 1.73
N SER A 59 -34.79 -4.18 2.82
CA SER A 59 -33.94 -3.79 3.95
C SER A 59 -32.46 -3.65 3.56
N ASP A 60 -32.04 -4.28 2.48
CA ASP A 60 -30.70 -4.20 1.88
C ASP A 60 -30.63 -3.28 0.64
N SER A 61 -31.73 -2.59 0.29
CA SER A 61 -31.76 -1.62 -0.82
C SER A 61 -30.80 -0.45 -0.58
N VAL A 62 -30.19 0.05 -1.66
CA VAL A 62 -29.19 1.13 -1.62
C VAL A 62 -29.80 2.47 -1.21
N VAL A 63 -31.05 2.73 -1.61
CA VAL A 63 -31.88 3.85 -1.16
C VAL A 63 -33.28 3.32 -0.91
N LEU A 64 -33.75 3.36 0.34
CA LEU A 64 -35.10 2.93 0.69
C LEU A 64 -36.13 3.99 0.25
N GLN A 65 -36.65 3.84 -0.96
CA GLN A 65 -37.54 4.82 -1.57
C GLN A 65 -38.84 4.95 -0.77
N GLY A 66 -39.20 6.18 -0.42
CA GLY A 66 -40.40 6.48 0.37
C GLY A 66 -40.46 5.83 1.76
N GLY A 67 -39.32 5.37 2.31
CA GLY A 67 -39.27 4.67 3.61
C GLY A 67 -40.03 3.34 3.65
N LEU A 68 -40.45 2.83 2.49
CA LEU A 68 -41.31 1.65 2.37
C LEU A 68 -40.49 0.38 2.22
N ARG A 69 -40.70 -0.60 3.11
CA ARG A 69 -40.10 -1.94 3.05
C ARG A 69 -41.13 -2.97 2.60
N LEU A 70 -40.84 -3.67 1.50
CA LEU A 70 -41.70 -4.70 0.92
C LEU A 70 -41.14 -6.11 1.12
N ASP A 71 -39.92 -6.25 1.67
CA ASP A 71 -39.18 -7.50 1.87
C ASP A 71 -39.54 -8.24 3.17
N THR A 72 -40.26 -7.59 4.09
CA THR A 72 -40.75 -8.17 5.35
C THR A 72 -42.25 -7.93 5.54
N ALA A 73 -42.94 -8.84 6.23
CA ALA A 73 -44.37 -8.69 6.54
C ALA A 73 -44.66 -7.45 7.40
N VAL A 74 -43.78 -7.17 8.37
CA VAL A 74 -43.90 -6.00 9.26
C VAL A 74 -43.68 -4.70 8.48
N GLY A 75 -42.67 -4.64 7.60
CA GLY A 75 -42.41 -3.46 6.78
C GLY A 75 -43.56 -3.14 5.83
N LEU A 76 -44.13 -4.18 5.23
CA LEU A 76 -45.28 -4.07 4.33
C LEU A 76 -46.51 -3.48 5.05
N GLN A 77 -46.78 -3.96 6.28
CA GLN A 77 -47.88 -3.47 7.12
C GLN A 77 -47.63 -2.06 7.66
N ALA A 78 -46.39 -1.75 8.06
CA ALA A 78 -46.01 -0.44 8.59
C ALA A 78 -46.19 0.67 7.53
N GLY A 79 -45.99 0.35 6.25
CA GLY A 79 -46.11 1.31 5.16
C GLY A 79 -44.88 2.22 5.03
N GLY A 80 -45.04 3.29 4.27
CA GLY A 80 -43.97 4.27 4.00
C GLY A 80 -44.36 5.66 4.48
N VAL A 81 -43.59 6.66 4.06
CA VAL A 81 -43.83 8.09 4.38
C VAL A 81 -45.20 8.58 3.90
N SER A 82 -45.79 7.92 2.89
CA SER A 82 -47.14 8.20 2.37
C SER A 82 -48.26 7.51 3.14
N GLY A 83 -47.95 6.83 4.27
CA GLY A 83 -48.90 6.08 5.08
C GLY A 83 -48.91 4.56 4.78
N PRO A 84 -49.94 3.83 5.25
CA PRO A 84 -50.07 2.39 5.04
C PRO A 84 -50.01 2.01 3.56
N SER A 85 -49.16 1.04 3.22
CA SER A 85 -48.98 0.65 1.82
C SER A 85 -50.14 -0.19 1.28
N ILE A 86 -50.80 -0.93 2.17
CA ILE A 86 -51.92 -1.82 1.89
C ILE A 86 -53.03 -1.53 2.90
N ASP A 87 -54.27 -1.42 2.41
CA ASP A 87 -55.50 -1.42 3.20
C ASP A 87 -56.34 -2.63 2.79
N PRO A 88 -56.30 -3.73 3.56
CA PRO A 88 -57.07 -4.93 3.23
C PRO A 88 -58.59 -4.76 3.40
N ALA A 89 -59.04 -3.79 4.20
CA ALA A 89 -60.46 -3.51 4.40
C ALA A 89 -61.04 -2.69 3.22
N ASN A 90 -60.20 -1.95 2.51
CA ASN A 90 -60.55 -1.21 1.31
C ASN A 90 -59.42 -1.28 0.27
N PRO A 91 -59.32 -2.37 -0.52
CA PRO A 91 -58.24 -2.55 -1.50
C PRO A 91 -58.09 -1.39 -2.49
N ALA A 92 -59.19 -0.70 -2.84
CA ALA A 92 -59.14 0.46 -3.74
C ALA A 92 -58.41 1.68 -3.14
N ALA A 93 -58.26 1.75 -1.81
CA ALA A 93 -57.50 2.78 -1.11
C ALA A 93 -56.02 2.40 -0.87
N SER A 94 -55.59 1.20 -1.26
CA SER A 94 -54.21 0.75 -1.08
C SER A 94 -53.26 1.51 -1.99
N VAL A 95 -52.32 2.26 -1.39
CA VAL A 95 -51.32 3.05 -2.13
C VAL A 95 -50.47 2.17 -3.05
N LEU A 96 -50.16 0.94 -2.63
CA LEU A 96 -49.45 -0.04 -3.45
C LEU A 96 -50.21 -0.36 -4.75
N LEU A 97 -51.51 -0.62 -4.67
CA LEU A 97 -52.32 -0.95 -5.86
C LEU A 97 -52.47 0.25 -6.79
N ALA A 98 -52.69 1.45 -6.23
CA ALA A 98 -52.74 2.69 -7.01
C ALA A 98 -51.40 2.97 -7.72
N ALA A 99 -50.27 2.60 -7.09
CA ALA A 99 -48.95 2.76 -7.69
C ALA A 99 -48.69 1.74 -8.81
N LEU A 100 -49.05 0.47 -8.61
CA LEU A 100 -48.93 -0.59 -9.62
C LEU A 100 -49.83 -0.35 -10.85
N ARG A 101 -51.01 0.25 -10.64
CA ARG A 101 -51.93 0.63 -11.74
C ARG A 101 -51.51 1.89 -12.49
N TYR A 102 -50.51 2.62 -11.98
CA TYR A 102 -50.09 3.93 -12.47
C TYR A 102 -51.17 5.02 -12.31
N GLU A 103 -52.04 4.88 -11.32
CA GLU A 103 -53.07 5.86 -10.95
C GLU A 103 -52.52 6.94 -9.99
N SER A 104 -51.34 6.69 -9.42
CA SER A 104 -50.60 7.63 -8.56
C SER A 104 -49.10 7.65 -8.92
N LEU A 105 -48.20 7.34 -7.98
CA LEU A 105 -46.77 7.14 -8.25
C LEU A 105 -46.60 5.92 -9.16
N GLN A 106 -45.92 6.08 -10.30
CA GLN A 106 -45.75 5.00 -11.28
C GLN A 106 -44.67 4.02 -10.83
N MET A 107 -45.06 2.83 -10.36
CA MET A 107 -44.14 1.78 -9.89
C MET A 107 -44.47 0.42 -10.53
N PRO A 108 -43.47 -0.36 -11.00
CA PRO A 108 -42.03 -0.08 -10.96
C PRO A 108 -41.58 0.90 -12.08
N PRO A 109 -40.55 1.74 -11.86
CA PRO A 109 -40.21 2.86 -12.76
C PRO A 109 -39.71 2.42 -14.14
N ALA A 110 -39.24 1.17 -14.27
CA ALA A 110 -38.78 0.61 -15.53
C ALA A 110 -39.91 0.24 -16.51
N GLY A 111 -41.17 0.17 -16.04
CA GLY A 111 -42.33 -0.12 -16.88
C GLY A 111 -43.49 -0.76 -16.11
N ARG A 112 -44.73 -0.50 -16.54
CA ARG A 112 -45.94 -1.02 -15.87
C ARG A 112 -46.00 -2.54 -15.96
N LEU A 113 -46.30 -3.20 -14.84
CA LEU A 113 -46.45 -4.66 -14.79
C LEU A 113 -47.62 -5.13 -15.68
N PRO A 114 -47.60 -6.39 -16.17
CA PRO A 114 -48.73 -6.97 -16.90
C PRO A 114 -50.02 -6.97 -16.08
N ASP A 115 -51.17 -6.75 -16.72
CA ASP A 115 -52.47 -6.67 -16.03
C ASP A 115 -52.79 -7.93 -15.20
N ALA A 116 -52.36 -9.11 -15.66
CA ALA A 116 -52.52 -10.36 -14.94
C ALA A 116 -51.76 -10.38 -13.59
N VAL A 117 -50.58 -9.75 -13.53
CA VAL A 117 -49.78 -9.62 -12.30
C VAL A 117 -50.44 -8.62 -11.35
N ILE A 118 -50.93 -7.49 -11.88
CA ILE A 118 -51.66 -6.51 -11.06
C ILE A 118 -52.92 -7.15 -10.45
N ALA A 119 -53.66 -7.96 -11.22
CA ALA A 119 -54.81 -8.71 -10.73
C ALA A 119 -54.46 -9.73 -9.63
N ASP A 120 -53.26 -10.33 -9.66
CA ASP A 120 -52.78 -11.19 -8.57
C ASP A 120 -52.55 -10.39 -7.28
N PHE A 121 -51.96 -9.19 -7.37
CA PHE A 121 -51.80 -8.28 -6.23
C PHE A 121 -53.13 -7.80 -5.67
N GLU A 122 -54.12 -7.49 -6.53
CA GLU A 122 -55.48 -7.14 -6.10
C GLU A 122 -56.15 -8.27 -5.32
N THR A 123 -56.05 -9.49 -5.86
CA THR A 123 -56.58 -10.71 -5.22
C THR A 123 -55.92 -10.95 -3.87
N TRP A 124 -54.60 -10.79 -3.79
CA TRP A 124 -53.85 -10.96 -2.55
C TRP A 124 -54.19 -9.90 -1.49
N VAL A 125 -54.28 -8.63 -1.87
CA VAL A 125 -54.68 -7.54 -0.96
C VAL A 125 -56.11 -7.75 -0.45
N ALA A 126 -57.04 -8.12 -1.35
CA ALA A 126 -58.43 -8.41 -0.97
C ALA A 126 -58.56 -9.64 -0.05
N ALA A 127 -57.59 -10.57 -0.10
CA ALA A 127 -57.52 -11.73 0.79
C ALA A 127 -56.88 -11.43 2.15
N GLY A 128 -56.60 -10.16 2.49
CA GLY A 128 -55.97 -9.78 3.76
C GLY A 128 -54.47 -9.52 3.67
N ALA A 129 -53.88 -9.55 2.46
CA ALA A 129 -52.43 -9.54 2.22
C ALA A 129 -51.65 -10.55 3.11
N PRO A 130 -52.03 -11.85 3.11
CA PRO A 130 -51.34 -12.87 3.90
C PRO A 130 -49.87 -12.99 3.48
N ASP A 131 -48.96 -12.88 4.46
CA ASP A 131 -47.52 -12.88 4.24
C ASP A 131 -46.82 -13.87 5.21
N PRO A 132 -46.22 -14.97 4.72
CA PRO A 132 -45.59 -15.99 5.55
C PRO A 132 -44.21 -15.58 6.12
N ARG A 133 -43.67 -14.41 5.73
CA ARG A 133 -42.32 -13.99 6.11
C ARG A 133 -42.26 -13.58 7.58
N THR A 134 -41.63 -14.42 8.41
CA THR A 134 -41.38 -14.17 9.83
C THR A 134 -40.03 -13.48 10.04
N GLY A 135 -39.90 -12.24 9.56
CA GLY A 135 -38.78 -11.37 9.91
C GLY A 135 -39.14 -10.53 11.14
N GLY A 136 -38.66 -10.94 12.31
CA GLY A 136 -38.82 -10.15 13.54
C GLY A 136 -38.20 -8.76 13.37
N ALA A 137 -38.69 -7.80 14.15
CA ALA A 137 -37.90 -6.62 14.48
C ALA A 137 -36.60 -7.15 15.10
N ALA A 138 -35.56 -7.31 14.28
CA ALA A 138 -34.21 -7.32 14.77
C ALA A 138 -34.08 -6.04 15.61
N ASP A 139 -33.50 -6.21 16.80
CA ASP A 139 -33.24 -5.13 17.75
C ASP A 139 -32.99 -3.83 17.01
N THR A 140 -33.78 -2.82 17.38
CA THR A 140 -33.48 -1.44 17.05
C THR A 140 -32.22 -1.03 17.83
N GLU A 141 -31.08 -1.65 17.52
CA GLU A 141 -29.86 -0.85 17.49
C GLU A 141 -30.12 0.20 16.42
N GLN A 142 -30.46 1.41 16.88
CA GLN A 142 -30.43 2.59 16.05
C GLN A 142 -29.17 2.51 15.19
N ALA A 143 -29.32 2.60 13.86
CA ALA A 143 -28.17 2.79 12.99
C ALA A 143 -27.31 3.90 13.62
N PRO A 144 -26.00 3.66 13.86
CA PRO A 144 -25.18 4.56 14.63
C PRO A 144 -25.32 5.96 14.03
N SER A 145 -25.84 6.90 14.79
CA SER A 145 -25.93 8.29 14.36
C SER A 145 -24.60 8.96 14.69
N ALA A 146 -24.24 9.99 13.91
CA ALA A 146 -23.07 10.84 14.19
C ALA A 146 -23.01 11.24 15.67
N ALA A 147 -24.16 11.57 16.27
CA ALA A 147 -24.25 12.04 17.64
C ALA A 147 -23.80 11.00 18.69
N ASN A 148 -23.95 9.71 18.39
CA ASN A 148 -23.68 8.63 19.34
C ASN A 148 -22.45 7.79 18.98
N HIS A 149 -21.77 8.08 17.87
CA HIS A 149 -20.64 7.29 17.41
C HIS A 149 -19.31 7.86 17.97
N TRP A 150 -18.50 6.98 18.56
CA TRP A 150 -17.26 7.33 19.30
C TRP A 150 -16.35 8.30 18.54
N ALA A 151 -16.20 8.12 17.22
CA ALA A 151 -15.28 8.91 16.41
C ALA A 151 -15.70 10.38 16.25
N PHE A 152 -17.00 10.68 16.33
CA PHE A 152 -17.55 12.04 16.20
C PHE A 152 -17.78 12.71 17.55
N GLN A 153 -17.57 11.99 18.66
CA GLN A 153 -17.61 12.56 20.00
C GLN A 153 -16.27 13.18 20.34
N ARG A 154 -16.30 14.36 20.97
CA ARG A 154 -15.10 15.01 21.52
C ARG A 154 -14.30 14.02 22.36
N VAL A 155 -12.97 14.03 22.21
CA VAL A 155 -12.07 13.21 23.03
C VAL A 155 -12.29 13.56 24.50
N ALA A 156 -12.67 12.58 25.30
CA ALA A 156 -12.79 12.72 26.75
C ALA A 156 -11.54 12.13 27.39
N PRO A 157 -10.81 12.86 28.27
CA PRO A 157 -9.56 12.39 28.84
C PRO A 157 -9.84 11.21 29.80
N PRO A 158 -9.50 9.96 29.42
CA PRO A 158 -9.84 8.83 30.25
C PRO A 158 -8.79 8.64 31.34
N GLU A 159 -9.23 8.40 32.57
CA GLU A 159 -8.32 8.02 33.66
C GLU A 159 -7.83 6.57 33.45
N PRO A 160 -6.53 6.29 33.60
CA PRO A 160 -6.01 4.94 33.50
C PRO A 160 -6.64 4.03 34.56
N PRO A 161 -7.12 2.82 34.20
CA PRO A 161 -7.69 1.89 35.16
C PRO A 161 -6.74 1.60 36.33
N PRO A 162 -7.22 1.57 37.58
CA PRO A 162 -6.37 1.23 38.72
C PRO A 162 -5.92 -0.24 38.61
N THR A 163 -4.62 -0.47 38.80
CA THR A 163 -4.03 -1.81 38.86
C THR A 163 -2.78 -1.81 39.72
N ASP A 164 -2.62 -2.87 40.51
CA ASP A 164 -1.44 -3.16 41.34
C ASP A 164 -0.46 -4.12 40.64
N ASP A 165 -0.74 -4.50 39.40
CA ASP A 165 0.12 -5.39 38.62
C ASP A 165 1.47 -4.72 38.33
N ARG A 166 2.55 -5.40 38.74
CA ARG A 166 3.93 -4.94 38.57
C ARG A 166 4.38 -4.90 37.10
N TRP A 167 3.64 -5.53 36.20
CA TRP A 167 3.86 -5.42 34.76
C TRP A 167 3.63 -3.99 34.25
N ARG A 168 2.76 -3.20 34.90
CA ARG A 168 2.50 -1.81 34.50
C ARG A 168 3.74 -0.93 34.70
N ARG A 169 4.25 -0.34 33.61
CA ARG A 169 5.28 0.73 33.64
C ARG A 169 4.69 2.11 33.37
N THR A 170 3.68 2.15 32.51
CA THR A 170 3.06 3.38 32.01
C THR A 170 1.53 3.30 32.10
N PRO A 171 0.81 4.42 31.95
CA PRO A 171 -0.65 4.39 31.84
C PRO A 171 -1.18 3.55 30.67
N ILE A 172 -0.43 3.41 29.56
CA ILE A 172 -0.83 2.56 28.41
C ILE A 172 -1.09 1.12 28.88
N ASP A 173 -0.18 0.61 29.71
CA ASP A 173 -0.24 -0.76 30.20
C ASP A 173 -1.48 -1.03 31.04
N ALA A 174 -2.01 -0.02 31.74
CA ALA A 174 -3.23 -0.16 32.52
C ALA A 174 -4.47 -0.40 31.66
N PHE A 175 -4.61 0.31 30.53
CA PHE A 175 -5.72 0.12 29.59
C PHE A 175 -5.65 -1.24 28.90
N VAL A 176 -4.45 -1.68 28.51
CA VAL A 176 -4.23 -3.00 27.90
C VAL A 176 -4.51 -4.11 28.90
N LEU A 177 -3.97 -4.00 30.12
CA LEU A 177 -4.16 -4.99 31.17
C LEU A 177 -5.63 -5.13 31.55
N ALA A 178 -6.39 -4.04 31.61
CA ALA A 178 -7.83 -4.10 31.90
C ALA A 178 -8.56 -5.03 30.91
N ARG A 179 -8.31 -4.87 29.61
CA ARG A 179 -8.90 -5.73 28.57
C ARG A 179 -8.41 -7.18 28.64
N GLN A 180 -7.14 -7.40 28.97
CA GLN A 180 -6.58 -8.74 29.13
C GLN A 180 -7.17 -9.47 30.35
N VAL A 181 -7.32 -8.77 31.47
CA VAL A 181 -7.94 -9.30 32.71
C VAL A 181 -9.40 -9.64 32.48
N ASP A 182 -10.17 -8.76 31.84
CA ASP A 182 -11.57 -9.00 31.50
C ASP A 182 -11.76 -10.24 30.61
N ALA A 183 -10.81 -10.46 29.69
CA ALA A 183 -10.81 -11.63 28.80
C ALA A 183 -10.14 -12.88 29.40
N GLY A 184 -9.54 -12.78 30.59
CA GLY A 184 -8.81 -13.88 31.23
C GLY A 184 -7.57 -14.37 30.47
N VAL A 185 -6.90 -13.47 29.73
CA VAL A 185 -5.70 -13.81 28.92
C VAL A 185 -4.44 -13.19 29.53
N PRO A 186 -3.32 -13.94 29.62
CA PRO A 186 -2.06 -13.40 30.14
C PRO A 186 -1.29 -12.60 29.07
N HIS A 187 -0.51 -11.61 29.51
CA HIS A 187 0.49 -10.94 28.69
C HIS A 187 1.77 -11.79 28.52
N ALA A 188 2.54 -11.49 27.47
CA ALA A 188 3.84 -12.10 27.23
C ALA A 188 4.89 -11.54 28.18
N PRO A 189 5.97 -12.30 28.46
CA PRO A 189 7.14 -11.73 29.13
C PRO A 189 7.77 -10.63 28.28
N GLU A 190 8.66 -9.85 28.89
CA GLU A 190 9.47 -8.88 28.16
C GLU A 190 10.33 -9.56 27.08
N ALA A 191 10.55 -8.87 25.95
CA ALA A 191 11.45 -9.33 24.90
C ALA A 191 12.88 -9.45 25.40
N SER A 192 13.71 -10.23 24.71
CA SER A 192 15.14 -10.24 25.02
C SER A 192 15.72 -8.82 24.81
N PRO A 193 16.76 -8.40 25.56
CA PRO A 193 17.34 -7.06 25.39
C PRO A 193 17.73 -6.76 23.94
N ARG A 194 18.24 -7.78 23.24
CA ARG A 194 18.61 -7.70 21.84
C ARG A 194 17.42 -7.44 20.92
N ASP A 195 16.36 -8.23 21.04
CA ASP A 195 15.16 -8.09 20.21
C ASP A 195 14.53 -6.72 20.46
N LEU A 196 14.50 -6.30 21.73
CA LEU A 196 13.94 -5.02 22.13
C LEU A 196 14.73 -3.84 21.52
N LEU A 197 16.06 -3.84 21.62
CA LEU A 197 16.89 -2.79 21.03
C LEU A 197 16.78 -2.79 19.50
N ARG A 198 16.86 -3.97 18.87
CA ARG A 198 16.73 -4.12 17.42
C ARG A 198 15.39 -3.57 16.93
N ARG A 199 14.30 -3.95 17.57
CA ARG A 199 12.95 -3.48 17.24
C ARG A 199 12.85 -1.96 17.30
N VAL A 200 13.25 -1.35 18.43
CA VAL A 200 13.15 0.11 18.58
C VAL A 200 14.10 0.88 17.66
N ALA A 201 15.28 0.35 17.37
CA ALA A 201 16.18 0.96 16.38
C ALA A 201 15.56 0.99 14.97
N PHE A 202 14.98 -0.13 14.52
CA PHE A 202 14.30 -0.20 13.23
C PHE A 202 13.02 0.63 13.17
N ASP A 203 12.24 0.66 14.25
CA ASP A 203 11.02 1.47 14.31
C ASP A 203 11.31 2.96 14.28
N LEU A 204 12.34 3.40 15.00
CA LEU A 204 12.66 4.82 15.12
C LEU A 204 13.51 5.34 13.97
N THR A 205 14.45 4.55 13.43
CA THR A 205 15.42 5.05 12.42
C THR A 205 15.36 4.31 11.09
N GLY A 206 14.70 3.15 11.04
CA GLY A 206 14.71 2.25 9.89
C GLY A 206 16.02 1.51 9.67
N LEU A 207 16.95 1.56 10.63
CA LEU A 207 18.28 0.94 10.55
C LEU A 207 18.52 -0.02 11.72
N PRO A 208 19.33 -1.08 11.53
CA PRO A 208 19.74 -1.94 12.63
C PRO A 208 20.70 -1.22 13.60
N PRO A 209 20.72 -1.59 14.89
CA PRO A 209 21.80 -1.18 15.79
C PRO A 209 23.10 -1.87 15.38
N THR A 210 24.23 -1.27 15.74
CA THR A 210 25.54 -1.91 15.61
C THR A 210 25.69 -3.06 16.61
N ALA A 211 26.62 -3.99 16.35
CA ALA A 211 26.89 -5.08 17.28
C ALA A 211 27.39 -4.55 18.63
N GLU A 212 28.17 -3.48 18.63
CA GLU A 212 28.70 -2.84 19.83
C GLU A 212 27.58 -2.20 20.67
N GLU A 213 26.61 -1.53 20.04
CA GLU A 213 25.43 -1.00 20.74
C GLU A 213 24.57 -2.11 21.34
N ALA A 214 24.37 -3.21 20.60
CA ALA A 214 23.63 -4.37 21.10
C ALA A 214 24.30 -4.99 22.31
N GLU A 215 25.62 -5.20 22.28
CA GLU A 215 26.35 -5.78 23.41
C GLU A 215 26.39 -4.87 24.63
N GLN A 216 26.52 -3.55 24.43
CA GLN A 216 26.47 -2.59 25.52
C GLN A 216 25.10 -2.60 26.22
N PHE A 217 24.02 -2.67 25.44
CA PHE A 217 22.67 -2.75 26.01
C PHE A 217 22.39 -4.10 26.66
N GLU A 218 22.86 -5.21 26.09
CA GLU A 218 22.73 -6.54 26.71
C GLU A 218 23.48 -6.63 28.05
N ALA A 219 24.61 -5.92 28.19
CA ALA A 219 25.36 -5.86 29.44
C ALA A 219 24.66 -5.04 30.54
N ASP A 220 23.82 -4.06 30.17
CA ASP A 220 22.99 -3.26 31.07
C ASP A 220 21.59 -3.04 30.49
N PRO A 221 20.68 -4.03 30.59
CA PRO A 221 19.33 -3.94 30.03
C PRO A 221 18.36 -3.23 31.00
N SER A 222 18.85 -2.24 31.76
CA SER A 222 18.04 -1.48 32.69
C SER A 222 17.07 -0.54 31.97
N ASP A 223 16.00 -0.14 32.67
CA ASP A 223 15.03 0.83 32.12
C ASP A 223 15.69 2.16 31.79
N VAL A 224 16.68 2.58 32.58
CA VAL A 224 17.47 3.80 32.34
C VAL A 224 18.27 3.70 31.04
N ALA A 225 18.93 2.56 30.80
CA ALA A 225 19.65 2.32 29.56
C ALA A 225 18.71 2.28 28.35
N TYR A 226 17.52 1.67 28.50
CA TYR A 226 16.52 1.61 27.44
C TYR A 226 15.95 3.00 27.10
N GLU A 227 15.61 3.79 28.12
CA GLU A 227 15.17 5.19 27.94
C GLU A 227 16.24 6.03 27.23
N ALA A 228 17.50 5.91 27.63
CA ALA A 228 18.60 6.62 26.99
C ALA A 228 18.79 6.20 25.51
N ALA A 229 18.63 4.92 25.20
CA ALA A 229 18.67 4.43 23.82
C ALA A 229 17.50 5.00 22.99
N VAL A 230 16.28 5.00 23.53
CA VAL A 230 15.10 5.61 22.88
C VAL A 230 15.33 7.09 22.62
N ASP A 231 15.82 7.84 23.62
CA ASP A 231 16.05 9.27 23.49
C ASP A 231 17.13 9.59 22.44
N SER A 232 18.19 8.79 22.38
CA SER A 232 19.22 8.89 21.33
C SER A 232 18.66 8.63 19.93
N LEU A 233 17.84 7.59 19.78
CA LEU A 233 17.21 7.22 18.50
C LEU A 233 16.21 8.28 18.03
N LEU A 234 15.41 8.86 18.95
CA LEU A 234 14.49 9.96 18.64
C LEU A 234 15.22 11.26 18.26
N ALA A 235 16.42 11.49 18.83
CA ALA A 235 17.25 12.65 18.49
C ALA A 235 18.01 12.48 17.16
N SER A 236 18.16 11.25 16.66
CA SER A 236 18.86 10.95 15.42
C SER A 236 18.19 11.59 14.21
N PRO A 237 18.94 12.18 13.25
CA PRO A 237 18.36 12.69 12.00
C PRO A 237 17.78 11.58 11.11
N ARG A 238 18.11 10.32 11.40
CA ARG A 238 17.53 9.14 10.73
C ARG A 238 16.07 8.92 11.10
N PHE A 239 15.62 9.53 12.21
CA PHE A 239 14.23 9.49 12.64
C PHE A 239 13.31 10.10 11.58
N GLY A 240 13.61 11.30 11.11
CA GLY A 240 12.81 12.01 10.11
C GLY A 240 12.76 11.28 8.77
N GLU A 241 13.82 10.59 8.37
CA GLU A 241 13.82 9.74 7.16
C GLU A 241 12.87 8.55 7.30
N ARG A 242 12.82 7.92 8.49
CA ARG A 242 11.91 6.81 8.78
C ARG A 242 10.46 7.26 8.88
N TRP A 243 10.19 8.25 9.73
CA TRP A 243 8.84 8.72 10.02
C TRP A 243 8.25 9.57 8.89
N GLY A 244 9.11 10.31 8.17
CA GLY A 244 8.72 11.00 6.95
C GLY A 244 8.23 10.03 5.87
N ARG A 245 8.83 8.84 5.73
CA ARG A 245 8.35 7.83 4.77
C ARG A 245 6.92 7.37 5.06
N HIS A 246 6.56 7.19 6.33
CA HIS A 246 5.19 6.86 6.71
C HIS A 246 4.21 7.96 6.28
N TRP A 247 4.56 9.23 6.48
CA TRP A 247 3.73 10.35 6.02
C TRP A 247 3.65 10.44 4.49
N LEU A 248 4.76 10.18 3.78
CA LEU A 248 4.80 10.26 2.32
C LEU A 248 3.92 9.21 1.63
N ASP A 249 3.63 8.09 2.29
CA ASP A 249 2.61 7.12 1.84
C ASP A 249 1.19 7.74 1.96
N VAL A 250 0.89 8.42 3.06
CA VAL A 250 -0.39 9.12 3.27
C VAL A 250 -0.55 10.27 2.27
N ALA A 251 0.52 11.03 2.06
CA ALA A 251 0.58 12.14 1.13
C ALA A 251 0.59 11.73 -0.34
N ARG A 252 0.62 10.43 -0.66
CA ARG A 252 0.67 9.87 -2.02
C ARG A 252 1.83 10.45 -2.85
N TYR A 253 2.99 10.60 -2.22
CA TYR A 253 4.17 11.23 -2.82
C TYR A 253 4.65 10.49 -4.08
N ALA A 254 4.93 11.25 -5.13
CA ALA A 254 5.68 10.79 -6.29
C ALA A 254 6.48 11.94 -6.90
N ASP A 255 7.57 11.61 -7.59
CA ASP A 255 8.35 12.57 -8.35
C ASP A 255 7.70 12.92 -9.71
N THR A 256 6.57 12.28 -10.06
CA THR A 256 5.88 12.47 -11.36
C THR A 256 4.38 12.71 -11.25
N LYS A 257 3.84 13.44 -12.25
CA LYS A 257 2.44 13.86 -12.44
C LYS A 257 1.48 12.72 -12.83
N GLY A 258 2.05 11.60 -13.30
CA GLY A 258 1.32 10.58 -14.06
C GLY A 258 1.15 10.97 -15.54
N TYR A 259 0.04 10.57 -16.15
CA TYR A 259 -0.20 10.77 -17.58
C TYR A 259 -0.69 12.19 -17.84
N VAL A 260 0.09 12.93 -18.62
CA VAL A 260 -0.16 14.30 -19.10
C VAL A 260 0.17 14.38 -20.58
N PHE A 261 -0.54 15.21 -21.33
CA PHE A 261 -0.26 15.45 -22.76
C PHE A 261 0.64 16.66 -22.91
N GLN A 262 1.69 16.55 -23.74
CA GLN A 262 2.52 17.69 -24.19
C GLN A 262 3.22 18.50 -23.06
N GLU A 263 3.34 17.93 -21.86
CA GLU A 263 4.05 18.51 -20.71
C GLU A 263 5.12 17.53 -20.19
N ASP A 264 6.11 18.07 -19.48
CA ASP A 264 7.02 17.24 -18.68
C ASP A 264 6.22 16.51 -17.59
N ARG A 265 6.45 15.19 -17.52
CA ARG A 265 5.83 14.28 -16.54
C ARG A 265 6.44 14.42 -15.16
N ASN A 266 7.66 14.93 -15.05
CA ASN A 266 8.35 15.10 -13.79
C ASN A 266 7.85 16.36 -13.05
N TYR A 267 7.85 16.28 -11.72
CA TYR A 267 7.76 17.44 -10.85
C TYR A 267 9.18 17.90 -10.50
N PRO A 268 9.70 19.01 -11.06
CA PRO A 268 11.12 19.37 -10.93
C PRO A 268 11.63 19.51 -9.49
N ASN A 269 10.76 19.92 -8.57
CA ASN A 269 11.10 20.18 -7.16
C ASN A 269 10.36 19.26 -6.18
N ALA A 270 9.78 18.14 -6.62
CA ALA A 270 9.02 17.23 -5.72
C ALA A 270 9.81 16.83 -4.48
N TYR A 271 11.09 16.49 -4.66
CA TYR A 271 12.00 16.07 -3.59
C TYR A 271 12.11 17.08 -2.44
N ARG A 272 11.84 18.36 -2.68
CA ARG A 272 11.88 19.40 -1.64
C ARG A 272 10.74 19.28 -0.65
N TYR A 273 9.57 18.80 -1.07
CA TYR A 273 8.50 18.45 -0.13
C TYR A 273 8.88 17.23 0.71
N ARG A 274 9.50 16.21 0.11
CA ARG A 274 10.04 15.06 0.86
C ARG A 274 11.04 15.53 1.92
N ASP A 275 11.96 16.41 1.54
CA ASP A 275 12.99 16.92 2.45
C ASP A 275 12.39 17.78 3.56
N TRP A 276 11.38 18.62 3.26
CA TRP A 276 10.63 19.38 4.26
C TRP A 276 9.88 18.46 5.24
N VAL A 277 9.25 17.38 4.76
CA VAL A 277 8.59 16.38 5.62
C VAL A 277 9.62 15.74 6.56
N ILE A 278 10.76 15.29 6.02
CA ILE A 278 11.85 14.69 6.81
C ILE A 278 12.36 15.67 7.89
N ALA A 279 12.59 16.93 7.50
CA ALA A 279 13.04 17.98 8.40
C ALA A 279 12.00 18.26 9.51
N SER A 280 10.72 18.33 9.16
CA SER A 280 9.62 18.55 10.11
C SER A 280 9.57 17.48 11.20
N PHE A 281 9.69 16.20 10.83
CA PHE A 281 9.77 15.11 11.81
C PHE A 281 11.04 15.17 12.67
N ASN A 282 12.19 15.53 12.08
CA ASN A 282 13.43 15.65 12.84
C ASN A 282 13.38 16.80 13.85
N GLN A 283 12.75 17.92 13.50
CA GLN A 283 12.56 19.07 14.37
C GLN A 283 11.41 18.87 15.37
N ASP A 284 10.63 17.80 15.21
CA ASP A 284 9.41 17.52 15.98
C ASP A 284 8.41 18.69 15.87
N LEU A 285 8.22 19.18 14.64
CA LEU A 285 7.20 20.19 14.35
C LEU A 285 5.84 19.70 14.84
N ALA A 286 5.18 20.52 15.64
CA ALA A 286 3.88 20.22 16.21
C ALA A 286 2.89 19.80 15.11
N TYR A 287 2.23 18.66 15.27
CA TYR A 287 1.43 18.04 14.20
C TYR A 287 0.29 18.94 13.70
N ASP A 288 -0.32 19.74 14.58
CA ASP A 288 -1.31 20.76 14.21
C ASP A 288 -0.73 21.81 13.24
N ARG A 289 0.48 22.31 13.53
CA ARG A 289 1.20 23.26 12.66
C ARG A 289 1.66 22.61 11.37
N PHE A 290 2.14 21.38 11.43
CA PHE A 290 2.49 20.58 10.26
C PHE A 290 1.30 20.44 9.30
N LEU A 291 0.10 20.12 9.80
CA LEU A 291 -1.11 20.03 8.97
C LEU A 291 -1.50 21.39 8.37
N VAL A 292 -1.41 22.46 9.17
CA VAL A 292 -1.71 23.81 8.71
C VAL A 292 -0.75 24.26 7.61
N ALA A 293 0.55 24.03 7.76
CA ALA A 293 1.56 24.34 6.74
C ALA A 293 1.25 23.59 5.42
N GLN A 294 0.94 22.30 5.49
CA GLN A 294 0.66 21.53 4.28
C GLN A 294 -0.58 21.98 3.51
N ILE A 295 -1.56 22.58 4.19
CA ILE A 295 -2.80 23.05 3.56
C ILE A 295 -2.70 24.53 3.19
N ALA A 296 -2.03 25.36 4.00
CA ALA A 296 -2.12 26.81 3.97
C ALA A 296 -0.78 27.56 4.20
N ALA A 297 0.38 26.98 3.85
CA ALA A 297 1.71 27.60 4.09
C ALA A 297 1.86 29.05 3.59
N ASP A 298 1.33 29.39 2.40
CA ASP A 298 1.34 30.76 1.85
C ASP A 298 0.52 31.78 2.67
N GLN A 299 -0.29 31.29 3.61
CA GLN A 299 -1.11 32.08 4.53
C GLN A 299 -0.58 31.97 5.97
N THR A 300 0.67 31.55 6.12
CA THR A 300 1.41 31.55 7.39
C THR A 300 2.51 32.62 7.35
N ASP A 301 3.01 32.99 8.51
CA ASP A 301 4.12 33.95 8.62
C ASP A 301 5.51 33.27 8.41
N ASP A 302 5.55 31.99 8.03
CA ASP A 302 6.79 31.21 7.88
C ASP A 302 7.04 30.83 6.41
N ASP A 303 7.89 31.61 5.74
CA ASP A 303 8.28 31.37 4.35
C ASP A 303 9.06 30.04 4.17
N SER A 304 9.59 29.44 5.24
CA SER A 304 10.31 28.16 5.15
C SER A 304 9.38 26.97 4.86
N ASP A 305 8.07 27.15 5.05
CA ASP A 305 7.04 26.14 4.81
C ASP A 305 6.54 26.09 3.36
N ALA A 306 7.08 26.89 2.44
CA ALA A 306 6.64 26.93 1.05
C ALA A 306 6.58 25.53 0.39
N ALA A 307 7.48 24.62 0.77
CA ALA A 307 7.52 23.26 0.26
C ALA A 307 6.38 22.37 0.79
N ALA A 308 5.78 22.69 1.94
CA ALA A 308 4.74 21.89 2.62
C ALA A 308 3.50 21.66 1.74
N MET A 309 3.14 22.65 0.90
CA MET A 309 2.00 22.55 -0.02
C MET A 309 2.18 21.51 -1.13
N GLY A 310 3.35 20.87 -1.24
CA GLY A 310 3.53 19.65 -2.00
C GLY A 310 2.48 18.57 -1.66
N PHE A 311 1.95 18.57 -0.43
CA PHE A 311 0.82 17.72 -0.01
C PHE A 311 -0.41 17.87 -0.92
N LEU A 312 -0.71 19.10 -1.38
CA LEU A 312 -1.84 19.42 -2.25
C LEU A 312 -1.49 19.41 -3.74
N THR A 313 -0.22 19.63 -4.11
CA THR A 313 0.19 19.89 -5.50
C THR A 313 0.96 18.74 -6.17
N LEU A 314 1.54 17.81 -5.39
CA LEU A 314 2.22 16.62 -5.91
C LEU A 314 1.27 15.41 -6.14
N GLY A 315 0.01 15.67 -6.45
CA GLY A 315 -0.99 14.66 -6.80
C GLY A 315 -0.92 14.22 -8.27
N ARG A 316 -1.83 13.32 -8.66
CA ARG A 316 -2.03 12.96 -10.08
C ARG A 316 -2.71 14.12 -10.82
N ARG A 317 -2.40 14.31 -12.11
CA ARG A 317 -2.98 15.40 -12.92
C ARG A 317 -4.27 15.06 -13.67
N PHE A 318 -4.66 13.78 -13.76
CA PHE A 318 -5.92 13.36 -14.40
C PHE A 318 -6.18 14.02 -15.76
N LEU A 319 -5.17 14.06 -16.65
CA LEU A 319 -5.26 14.75 -17.94
C LEU A 319 -5.62 16.24 -17.81
N ASN A 320 -5.13 16.89 -16.75
CA ASN A 320 -5.43 18.25 -16.35
C ASN A 320 -6.93 18.52 -16.08
N ASN A 321 -7.72 17.49 -15.75
CA ASN A 321 -9.10 17.67 -15.30
C ASN A 321 -9.14 18.31 -13.91
N SER A 322 -9.53 19.58 -13.84
CA SER A 322 -9.58 20.34 -12.59
C SER A 322 -10.54 19.73 -11.54
N HIS A 323 -11.64 19.11 -11.97
CA HIS A 323 -12.60 18.50 -11.05
C HIS A 323 -12.01 17.29 -10.33
N ASP A 324 -11.25 16.46 -11.05
CA ASP A 324 -10.62 15.26 -10.48
C ASP A 324 -9.38 15.62 -9.65
N ILE A 325 -8.66 16.69 -10.02
CA ILE A 325 -7.58 17.23 -9.18
C ILE A 325 -8.12 17.77 -7.85
N ILE A 326 -9.26 18.48 -7.86
CA ILE A 326 -9.90 18.96 -6.63
C ILE A 326 -10.41 17.79 -5.79
N ASP A 327 -11.01 16.78 -6.42
CA ASP A 327 -11.45 15.55 -5.75
C ASP A 327 -10.29 14.83 -5.02
N ASP A 328 -9.14 14.67 -5.68
CA ASP A 328 -7.92 14.11 -5.05
C ASP A 328 -7.41 14.96 -3.86
N ARG A 329 -7.53 16.29 -3.94
CA ARG A 329 -7.15 17.20 -2.83
C ARG A 329 -8.10 17.06 -1.65
N ILE A 330 -9.41 16.97 -1.90
CA ILE A 330 -10.40 16.70 -0.85
C ILE A 330 -10.12 15.34 -0.21
N ASP A 331 -9.87 14.32 -1.03
CA ASP A 331 -9.64 12.95 -0.57
C ASP A 331 -8.39 12.86 0.31
N VAL A 332 -7.24 13.37 -0.14
CA VAL A 332 -6.00 13.29 0.67
C VAL A 332 -6.13 14.06 1.99
N VAL A 333 -6.78 15.22 1.98
CA VAL A 333 -6.93 16.04 3.19
C VAL A 333 -7.85 15.32 4.17
N THR A 334 -9.05 14.93 3.73
CA THR A 334 -10.06 14.37 4.63
C THR A 334 -9.71 12.95 5.09
N ARG A 335 -9.27 12.08 4.17
CA ARG A 335 -8.86 10.71 4.48
C ARG A 335 -7.52 10.65 5.22
N GLY A 336 -6.56 11.48 4.81
CA GLY A 336 -5.22 11.48 5.37
C GLY A 336 -5.14 12.03 6.79
N THR A 337 -5.92 13.08 7.10
CA THR A 337 -5.83 13.80 8.39
C THR A 337 -6.95 13.45 9.37
N MET A 338 -8.16 13.16 8.89
CA MET A 338 -9.33 12.89 9.73
C MET A 338 -9.92 11.49 9.54
N GLY A 339 -9.37 10.68 8.62
CA GLY A 339 -9.88 9.33 8.38
C GLY A 339 -11.33 9.30 7.90
N LEU A 340 -11.75 10.30 7.12
CA LEU A 340 -13.10 10.37 6.54
C LEU A 340 -13.06 10.23 5.01
N THR A 341 -14.00 9.47 4.45
CA THR A 341 -14.15 9.23 3.02
C THR A 341 -15.06 10.26 2.33
N VAL A 342 -14.78 11.56 2.54
CA VAL A 342 -15.63 12.66 2.03
C VAL A 342 -15.79 12.64 0.51
N ALA A 343 -14.77 12.22 -0.24
CA ALA A 343 -14.82 12.13 -1.71
C ALA A 343 -15.94 11.20 -2.22
N CYS A 344 -16.39 10.21 -1.43
CA CYS A 344 -17.53 9.38 -1.79
C CYS A 344 -18.85 10.16 -1.85
N ALA A 345 -18.93 11.34 -1.23
CA ALA A 345 -20.09 12.23 -1.28
C ALA A 345 -20.15 13.12 -2.55
N ARG A 346 -19.23 12.93 -3.50
CA ARG A 346 -19.17 13.74 -4.74
C ARG A 346 -20.43 13.65 -5.60
N CYS A 347 -21.01 12.45 -5.72
CA CYS A 347 -22.11 12.19 -6.65
C CYS A 347 -23.47 12.13 -5.95
N HIS A 348 -23.49 11.75 -4.68
CA HIS A 348 -24.68 11.60 -3.84
C HIS A 348 -24.24 11.69 -2.38
N ASP A 349 -25.19 11.85 -1.45
CA ASP A 349 -24.87 11.88 -0.02
C ASP A 349 -24.15 10.60 0.38
N HIS A 350 -23.15 10.71 1.24
CA HIS A 350 -22.32 9.58 1.60
C HIS A 350 -23.16 8.39 2.07
N LYS A 351 -22.84 7.19 1.58
CA LYS A 351 -23.72 6.01 1.72
C LYS A 351 -24.04 5.65 3.17
N TYR A 352 -23.09 5.89 4.08
CA TYR A 352 -23.19 5.50 5.49
C TYR A 352 -22.94 6.67 6.41
N ASP A 353 -21.79 7.32 6.27
CA ASP A 353 -21.42 8.47 7.08
C ASP A 353 -22.33 9.69 6.89
N PRO A 354 -22.49 10.53 7.92
CA PRO A 354 -23.36 11.71 7.91
C PRO A 354 -22.73 12.87 7.11
N ILE A 355 -22.31 12.61 5.87
CA ILE A 355 -21.62 13.58 5.02
C ILE A 355 -22.54 13.87 3.82
N PRO A 356 -23.31 14.96 3.85
CA PRO A 356 -24.14 15.34 2.71
C PRO A 356 -23.27 15.75 1.52
N THR A 357 -23.84 15.64 0.32
CA THR A 357 -23.22 16.09 -0.93
C THR A 357 -22.80 17.57 -0.84
N ALA A 358 -23.59 18.37 -0.12
CA ALA A 358 -23.28 19.77 0.16
C ALA A 358 -21.91 19.94 0.84
N ASP A 359 -21.56 19.11 1.83
CA ASP A 359 -20.28 19.23 2.53
C ASP A 359 -19.09 18.97 1.60
N TYR A 360 -19.19 17.97 0.72
CA TYR A 360 -18.19 17.77 -0.33
C TYR A 360 -18.05 19.02 -1.20
N TYR A 361 -19.17 19.61 -1.64
CA TYR A 361 -19.13 20.81 -2.48
C TYR A 361 -18.69 22.07 -1.73
N SER A 362 -18.90 22.16 -0.42
CA SER A 362 -18.33 23.21 0.44
C SER A 362 -16.79 23.16 0.40
N LEU A 363 -16.19 21.96 0.55
CA LEU A 363 -14.73 21.79 0.44
C LEU A 363 -14.23 21.94 -1.00
N TYR A 364 -15.02 21.48 -1.98
CA TYR A 364 -14.74 21.73 -3.40
C TYR A 364 -14.59 23.23 -3.68
N GLY A 365 -15.48 24.07 -3.12
CA GLY A 365 -15.40 25.52 -3.23
C GLY A 365 -14.11 26.10 -2.69
N VAL A 366 -13.56 25.53 -1.61
CA VAL A 366 -12.26 25.95 -1.05
C VAL A 366 -11.16 25.78 -2.10
N PHE A 367 -10.97 24.57 -2.64
CA PHE A 367 -9.93 24.33 -3.63
C PHE A 367 -10.21 24.94 -5.00
N ALA A 368 -11.49 25.07 -5.39
CA ALA A 368 -11.90 25.77 -6.60
C ALA A 368 -11.65 27.29 -6.50
N SER A 369 -11.57 27.83 -5.28
CA SER A 369 -11.20 29.22 -5.00
C SER A 369 -9.69 29.44 -4.93
N SER A 370 -8.90 28.40 -5.20
CA SER A 370 -7.45 28.48 -5.23
C SER A 370 -6.89 28.23 -6.64
N GLU A 371 -5.67 28.68 -6.87
CA GLU A 371 -4.92 28.49 -8.10
C GLU A 371 -3.48 28.09 -7.80
N GLU A 372 -2.95 27.20 -8.65
CA GLU A 372 -1.61 26.68 -8.47
C GLU A 372 -0.61 27.56 -9.24
N LYS A 373 0.47 28.00 -8.56
CA LYS A 373 1.52 28.83 -9.14
C LYS A 373 2.90 28.22 -8.86
N PRO A 374 3.86 28.37 -9.79
CA PRO A 374 5.24 28.02 -9.52
C PRO A 374 5.81 28.94 -8.44
N VAL A 375 6.65 28.37 -7.57
CA VAL A 375 7.41 29.09 -6.55
C VAL A 375 8.87 28.64 -6.60
N ASP A 376 9.78 29.53 -6.23
CA ASP A 376 11.21 29.23 -6.24
C ASP A 376 11.55 28.19 -5.17
N ASN A 377 12.42 27.23 -5.51
CA ASN A 377 12.92 26.22 -4.59
C ASN A 377 11.85 25.44 -3.79
N ALA A 378 10.69 25.19 -4.39
CA ALA A 378 9.64 24.31 -3.84
C ALA A 378 8.83 23.68 -4.99
N PRO A 379 8.01 22.64 -4.72
CA PRO A 379 6.93 22.29 -5.63
C PRO A 379 6.01 23.50 -5.86
N ASN A 380 5.15 23.43 -6.86
CA ASN A 380 4.13 24.45 -7.03
C ASN A 380 3.32 24.64 -5.73
N ALA A 381 2.96 25.87 -5.47
CA ALA A 381 2.19 26.30 -4.31
C ALA A 381 0.75 26.61 -4.73
N LEU A 382 -0.17 26.52 -3.77
CA LEU A 382 -1.57 26.83 -3.99
C LEU A 382 -1.89 28.18 -3.35
N PHE A 383 -2.29 29.16 -4.14
CA PHE A 383 -2.65 30.52 -3.69
C PHE A 383 -4.14 30.76 -3.83
N ASP A 384 -4.66 31.70 -3.05
CA ASP A 384 -6.04 32.14 -3.20
C ASP A 384 -6.23 32.93 -4.50
N ARG A 385 -7.37 32.72 -5.15
CA ARG A 385 -7.80 33.55 -6.28
C ARG A 385 -8.32 34.88 -5.75
N ASP A 386 -8.10 35.95 -6.52
CA ASP A 386 -8.65 37.29 -6.23
C ASP A 386 -10.18 37.28 -6.05
N LYS A 387 -10.86 36.37 -6.77
CA LYS A 387 -12.31 36.17 -6.69
C LYS A 387 -12.58 34.72 -6.33
N PRO A 388 -12.95 34.43 -5.07
CA PRO A 388 -13.34 33.10 -4.66
C PRO A 388 -14.56 32.59 -5.44
N VAL A 389 -14.61 31.27 -5.62
CA VAL A 389 -15.68 30.57 -6.30
C VAL A 389 -16.70 30.13 -5.25
N GLU A 390 -17.94 30.59 -5.41
CA GLU A 390 -19.08 30.02 -4.68
C GLU A 390 -19.54 28.76 -5.44
N PRO A 391 -19.33 27.55 -4.90
CA PRO A 391 -19.67 26.33 -5.59
C PRO A 391 -21.19 26.09 -5.55
N ALA A 392 -21.67 25.33 -6.53
CA ALA A 392 -22.99 24.72 -6.50
C ALA A 392 -22.81 23.20 -6.53
N VAL A 393 -23.75 22.46 -5.94
CA VAL A 393 -23.74 21.00 -6.02
C VAL A 393 -23.78 20.57 -7.48
N PHE A 394 -22.86 19.70 -7.92
CA PHE A 394 -23.00 19.07 -9.23
C PHE A 394 -23.87 17.83 -9.09
N LEU A 395 -25.03 17.83 -9.74
CA LEU A 395 -25.97 16.73 -9.67
C LEU A 395 -25.34 15.47 -10.26
N ARG A 396 -25.27 14.41 -9.45
CA ARG A 396 -24.58 13.15 -9.80
C ARG A 396 -23.10 13.35 -10.18
N GLY A 397 -22.46 14.37 -9.61
CA GLY A 397 -21.06 14.71 -9.86
C GLY A 397 -20.78 15.33 -11.23
N ASN A 398 -21.80 15.65 -12.03
CA ASN A 398 -21.65 16.17 -13.40
C ASN A 398 -21.53 17.71 -13.42
N PRO A 399 -20.37 18.29 -13.75
CA PRO A 399 -20.16 19.74 -13.73
C PRO A 399 -21.09 20.55 -14.64
N GLY A 400 -21.67 19.92 -15.66
CA GLY A 400 -22.67 20.53 -16.55
C GLY A 400 -24.07 20.64 -15.93
N MET A 401 -24.32 19.97 -14.81
CA MET A 401 -25.62 19.92 -14.12
C MET A 401 -25.49 20.54 -12.72
N ARG A 402 -25.82 21.82 -12.60
CA ARG A 402 -25.72 22.56 -11.33
C ARG A 402 -27.03 22.50 -10.54
N GLY A 403 -26.92 22.17 -9.26
CA GLY A 403 -27.97 22.22 -8.25
C GLY A 403 -27.83 23.44 -7.34
N GLU A 404 -28.18 23.25 -6.07
CA GLU A 404 -28.19 24.33 -5.07
C GLU A 404 -26.80 24.94 -4.83
N PRO A 405 -26.70 26.28 -4.71
CA PRO A 405 -25.51 26.95 -4.22
C PRO A 405 -25.14 26.43 -2.83
N THR A 406 -23.85 26.24 -2.58
CA THR A 406 -23.38 25.69 -1.31
C THR A 406 -22.22 26.55 -0.82
N PRO A 407 -22.36 27.22 0.33
CA PRO A 407 -21.28 28.06 0.83
C PRO A 407 -20.08 27.22 1.24
N ARG A 408 -18.89 27.80 1.14
CA ARG A 408 -17.65 27.20 1.65
C ARG A 408 -17.72 27.19 3.17
N ARG A 409 -17.66 26.02 3.77
CA ARG A 409 -17.70 25.80 5.22
C ARG A 409 -17.06 24.45 5.56
N PHE A 410 -16.85 24.20 6.84
CA PHE A 410 -16.37 22.91 7.32
C PHE A 410 -17.48 21.85 7.33
N LEU A 411 -17.09 20.59 7.56
CA LEU A 411 -18.01 19.44 7.55
C LEU A 411 -19.06 19.58 8.67
N SER A 412 -20.33 19.49 8.30
CA SER A 412 -21.49 19.58 9.22
C SER A 412 -21.45 18.53 10.31
N CYS A 413 -20.97 17.32 10.00
CA CYS A 413 -20.82 16.24 10.97
C CYS A 413 -19.79 16.48 12.08
N LEU A 414 -18.92 17.49 11.91
CA LEU A 414 -17.91 17.89 12.90
C LEU A 414 -18.17 19.27 13.49
N ALA A 415 -18.63 20.22 12.67
CA ALA A 415 -18.86 21.60 13.08
C ALA A 415 -20.33 21.90 13.47
N GLY A 416 -21.25 20.97 13.20
CA GLY A 416 -22.70 21.17 13.32
C GLY A 416 -23.32 21.83 12.07
N ASP A 417 -24.63 21.67 11.91
CA ASP A 417 -25.39 22.19 10.76
C ASP A 417 -25.39 23.73 10.67
N ASP A 418 -25.27 24.40 11.82
CA ASP A 418 -25.27 25.86 11.96
C ASP A 418 -23.86 26.48 11.83
N ALA A 419 -22.86 25.70 11.42
CA ALA A 419 -21.50 26.20 11.24
C ALA A 419 -21.46 27.34 10.21
N ALA A 420 -20.84 28.46 10.62
CA ALA A 420 -20.72 29.64 9.77
C ALA A 420 -19.88 29.33 8.51
N PRO A 421 -20.23 29.91 7.35
CA PRO A 421 -19.36 29.89 6.18
C PRO A 421 -17.98 30.50 6.44
N PHE A 422 -16.98 29.97 5.75
CA PHE A 422 -15.64 30.54 5.67
C PHE A 422 -15.69 31.93 5.04
N ALA A 423 -15.06 32.89 5.69
CA ALA A 423 -15.18 34.31 5.35
C ALA A 423 -13.96 34.86 4.60
N HIS A 424 -12.80 34.18 4.65
CA HIS A 424 -11.52 34.76 4.23
C HIS A 424 -10.93 34.03 3.03
N GLY A 425 -10.63 34.77 1.97
CA GLY A 425 -9.95 34.24 0.78
C GLY A 425 -10.67 33.02 0.21
N SER A 426 -9.94 31.92 0.00
CA SER A 426 -10.51 30.64 -0.41
C SER A 426 -11.23 29.87 0.71
N GLY A 427 -10.97 30.20 1.98
CA GLY A 427 -11.36 29.41 3.16
C GLY A 427 -10.37 28.28 3.49
N ARG A 428 -9.24 28.17 2.78
CA ARG A 428 -8.26 27.09 2.95
C ARG A 428 -7.55 27.15 4.29
N ARG A 429 -7.22 28.35 4.79
CA ARG A 429 -6.69 28.53 6.15
C ARG A 429 -7.69 28.16 7.23
N GLU A 430 -8.93 28.65 7.12
CA GLU A 430 -10.01 28.33 8.07
C GLU A 430 -10.29 26.82 8.11
N MET A 431 -10.29 26.15 6.96
CA MET A 431 -10.38 24.68 6.86
C MET A 431 -9.19 23.99 7.54
N ALA A 432 -7.96 24.47 7.31
CA ALA A 432 -6.76 23.90 7.93
C ALA A 432 -6.80 24.02 9.46
N GLU A 433 -7.23 25.17 9.98
CA GLU A 433 -7.39 25.42 11.41
C GLU A 433 -8.52 24.56 12.01
N ALA A 434 -9.62 24.34 11.29
CA ALA A 434 -10.69 23.45 11.74
C ALA A 434 -10.25 21.98 11.80
N ILE A 435 -9.38 21.54 10.89
CA ILE A 435 -8.75 20.20 10.94
C ILE A 435 -7.79 20.11 12.13
N ALA A 436 -6.93 21.11 12.31
CA ALA A 436 -5.91 21.13 13.35
C ALA A 436 -6.43 21.52 14.75
N ASN A 437 -7.73 21.82 14.87
CA ASN A 437 -8.34 22.23 16.13
C ASN A 437 -8.30 21.06 17.14
N PRO A 438 -7.84 21.26 18.39
CA PRO A 438 -7.85 20.21 19.42
C PRO A 438 -9.27 19.72 19.80
N ASP A 439 -10.31 20.50 19.51
CA ASP A 439 -11.70 20.09 19.68
C ASP A 439 -12.21 19.21 18.53
N ASN A 440 -11.46 19.10 17.42
CA ASN A 440 -11.76 18.15 16.36
C ASN A 440 -11.54 16.71 16.88
N PRO A 441 -12.59 15.87 16.93
CA PRO A 441 -12.51 14.56 17.57
C PRO A 441 -11.71 13.52 16.78
N LEU A 442 -11.36 13.80 15.52
CA LEU A 442 -10.75 12.83 14.61
C LEU A 442 -9.25 13.01 14.47
N THR A 443 -8.76 14.23 14.30
CA THR A 443 -7.37 14.51 13.90
C THR A 443 -6.34 13.86 14.84
N ALA A 444 -6.51 14.06 16.15
CA ALA A 444 -5.60 13.48 17.14
C ALA A 444 -5.73 11.95 17.23
N ARG A 445 -6.95 11.41 17.14
CA ARG A 445 -7.19 9.95 17.17
C ARG A 445 -6.61 9.25 15.94
N VAL A 446 -6.80 9.82 14.76
CA VAL A 446 -6.27 9.26 13.51
C VAL A 446 -4.76 9.25 13.54
N TRP A 447 -4.12 10.34 14.00
CA TRP A 447 -2.66 10.37 14.14
C TRP A 447 -2.16 9.35 15.17
N ALA A 448 -2.77 9.31 16.36
CA ALA A 448 -2.43 8.33 17.40
C ALA A 448 -2.59 6.89 16.91
N ASN A 449 -3.67 6.57 16.20
CA ASN A 449 -3.92 5.25 15.64
C ASN A 449 -2.90 4.87 14.56
N ARG A 450 -2.47 5.82 13.72
CA ARG A 450 -1.42 5.60 12.70
C ARG A 450 -0.07 5.33 13.33
N VAL A 451 0.34 6.18 14.28
CA VAL A 451 1.59 6.00 15.05
C VAL A 451 1.61 4.63 15.72
N TRP A 452 0.50 4.26 16.39
CA TRP A 452 0.34 2.94 16.98
C TRP A 452 0.46 1.83 15.92
N GLY A 453 -0.26 1.97 14.80
CA GLY A 453 -0.25 0.99 13.72
C GLY A 453 1.12 0.77 13.09
N TRP A 454 1.93 1.82 12.94
CA TRP A 454 3.30 1.68 12.40
C TRP A 454 4.22 0.97 13.40
N LEU A 455 4.06 1.19 14.70
CA LEU A 455 4.85 0.52 15.76
C LEU A 455 4.41 -0.93 16.00
N PHE A 456 3.11 -1.23 15.98
CA PHE A 456 2.57 -2.57 16.30
C PHE A 456 2.21 -3.41 15.06
N GLY A 457 2.25 -2.83 13.86
CA GLY A 457 1.82 -3.47 12.61
C GLY A 457 0.30 -3.47 12.38
N ARG A 458 -0.50 -3.07 13.38
CA ARG A 458 -1.96 -2.91 13.30
C ARG A 458 -2.40 -1.79 14.24
N GLY A 459 -3.25 -0.89 13.76
CA GLY A 459 -3.85 0.17 14.59
C GLY A 459 -4.80 -0.38 15.65
N LEU A 460 -5.10 0.43 16.67
CA LEU A 460 -6.15 0.14 17.65
C LEU A 460 -7.51 0.04 16.96
N SER A 461 -7.80 0.95 16.03
CA SER A 461 -8.79 0.73 14.97
C SER A 461 -8.05 0.22 13.72
N ALA A 462 -8.58 -0.85 13.11
CA ALA A 462 -7.95 -1.50 11.96
C ALA A 462 -7.94 -0.60 10.71
N THR A 463 -8.88 0.35 10.60
CA THR A 463 -9.08 1.21 9.44
C THR A 463 -8.53 2.62 9.70
N ALA A 464 -7.21 2.80 9.54
CA ALA A 464 -6.55 4.09 9.80
C ALA A 464 -7.04 5.28 8.93
N SER A 465 -7.78 5.00 7.85
CA SER A 465 -8.33 5.99 6.91
C SER A 465 -9.85 6.02 6.85
N ASP A 466 -10.54 5.26 7.72
CA ASP A 466 -12.00 5.21 7.77
C ASP A 466 -12.47 5.01 9.23
N PHE A 467 -12.78 6.13 9.86
CA PHE A 467 -13.36 6.22 11.22
C PHE A 467 -14.89 6.47 11.16
N GLY A 468 -15.48 6.34 9.96
CA GLY A 468 -16.90 6.53 9.72
C GLY A 468 -17.77 5.54 10.48
N LEU A 469 -19.08 5.64 10.29
CA LEU A 469 -20.10 4.85 11.01
C LEU A 469 -20.02 3.34 10.74
N ARG A 470 -19.26 2.92 9.73
CA ARG A 470 -18.97 1.51 9.42
C ARG A 470 -17.54 1.09 9.69
N GLY A 471 -16.69 2.00 10.19
CA GLY A 471 -15.34 1.67 10.61
C GLY A 471 -15.38 0.73 11.82
N ASP A 472 -14.40 -0.17 11.91
CA ASP A 472 -14.28 -1.04 13.08
C ASP A 472 -14.00 -0.18 14.33
N PRO A 473 -14.74 -0.41 15.44
CA PRO A 473 -14.43 0.28 16.68
C PRO A 473 -13.01 -0.11 17.14
N PRO A 474 -12.30 0.82 17.80
CA PRO A 474 -10.98 0.54 18.33
C PRO A 474 -11.04 -0.62 19.34
N THR A 475 -10.04 -1.49 19.33
CA THR A 475 -9.92 -2.59 20.31
C THR A 475 -9.80 -2.06 21.73
N HIS A 476 -9.17 -0.89 21.89
CA HIS A 476 -8.98 -0.19 23.15
C HIS A 476 -9.40 1.29 22.98
N PRO A 477 -10.71 1.62 23.04
CA PRO A 477 -11.21 2.98 22.83
C PRO A 477 -10.63 3.99 23.81
N GLU A 478 -10.60 3.66 25.10
CA GLU A 478 -10.03 4.54 26.14
C GLU A 478 -8.53 4.76 25.96
N LEU A 479 -7.79 3.75 25.48
CA LEU A 479 -6.38 3.91 25.16
C LEU A 479 -6.18 4.84 23.96
N LEU A 480 -7.02 4.71 22.92
CA LEU A 480 -6.96 5.60 21.76
C LEU A 480 -7.23 7.06 22.18
N ASP A 481 -8.25 7.27 23.01
CA ASP A 481 -8.60 8.60 23.53
C ASP A 481 -7.50 9.16 24.46
N TYR A 482 -6.90 8.32 25.31
CA TYR A 482 -5.75 8.70 26.13
C TYR A 482 -4.55 9.16 25.29
N LEU A 483 -4.25 8.45 24.19
CA LEU A 483 -3.15 8.80 23.29
C LEU A 483 -3.46 10.08 22.50
N ALA A 484 -4.69 10.25 22.05
CA ALA A 484 -5.16 11.45 21.35
C ALA A 484 -5.12 12.69 22.27
N ASP A 485 -5.62 12.57 23.50
CA ASP A 485 -5.56 13.64 24.51
C ASP A 485 -4.12 13.95 24.94
N SER A 486 -3.29 12.91 25.15
CA SER A 486 -1.87 13.12 25.45
C SER A 486 -1.15 13.88 24.33
N LEU A 487 -1.47 13.57 23.07
CA LEU A 487 -0.88 14.26 21.91
C LEU A 487 -1.21 15.76 21.93
N THR A 488 -2.48 16.13 22.12
CA THR A 488 -2.89 17.54 22.12
C THR A 488 -2.31 18.29 23.33
N ASN A 489 -2.30 17.67 24.51
CA ASN A 489 -1.76 18.25 25.75
C ASN A 489 -0.22 18.36 25.75
N ASP A 490 0.47 17.45 25.06
CA ASP A 490 1.94 17.48 24.90
C ASP A 490 2.41 18.39 23.74
N GLY A 491 1.54 19.29 23.27
CA GLY A 491 1.85 20.26 22.22
C GLY A 491 1.97 19.63 20.83
N TRP A 492 1.19 18.58 20.56
CA TRP A 492 1.17 17.85 19.29
C TRP A 492 2.51 17.25 18.86
N SER A 493 3.39 16.96 19.82
CA SER A 493 4.70 16.34 19.59
C SER A 493 4.54 14.86 19.22
N THR A 494 4.99 14.52 18.00
CA THR A 494 4.99 13.13 17.54
C THR A 494 6.06 12.32 18.27
N LYS A 495 7.24 12.90 18.53
CA LYS A 495 8.30 12.19 19.27
C LYS A 495 7.88 11.85 20.70
N ARG A 496 7.17 12.75 21.41
CA ARG A 496 6.67 12.46 22.77
C ARG A 496 5.62 11.35 22.77
N LEU A 497 4.70 11.37 21.79
CA LEU A 497 3.72 10.29 21.62
C LEU A 497 4.41 8.94 21.40
N ILE A 498 5.39 8.88 20.49
CA ILE A 498 6.17 7.67 20.22
C ILE A 498 6.94 7.23 21.47
N ARG A 499 7.65 8.14 22.13
CA ARG A 499 8.39 7.85 23.38
C ARG A 499 7.47 7.21 24.42
N ARG A 500 6.27 7.76 24.60
CA ARG A 500 5.26 7.22 25.54
C ARG A 500 4.87 5.79 25.19
N ILE A 501 4.70 5.48 23.90
CA ILE A 501 4.33 4.15 23.42
C ILE A 501 5.49 3.16 23.61
N VAL A 502 6.71 3.48 23.14
CA VAL A 502 7.82 2.52 23.15
C VAL A 502 8.35 2.21 24.55
N LEU A 503 8.14 3.10 25.52
CA LEU A 503 8.48 2.86 26.94
C LEU A 503 7.46 1.99 27.69
N SER A 504 6.29 1.71 27.10
CA SER A 504 5.27 0.86 27.70
C SER A 504 5.73 -0.59 27.79
N SER A 505 5.28 -1.30 28.82
CA SER A 505 5.46 -2.77 28.88
C SER A 505 4.78 -3.45 27.71
N THR A 506 3.65 -2.91 27.25
CA THR A 506 2.90 -3.38 26.08
C THR A 506 3.79 -3.48 24.85
N TYR A 507 4.55 -2.42 24.54
CA TYR A 507 5.49 -2.41 23.41
C TYR A 507 6.70 -3.31 23.67
N ARG A 508 7.18 -3.41 24.92
CA ARG A 508 8.37 -4.20 25.29
C ARG A 508 8.14 -5.71 25.36
N GLN A 509 6.90 -6.19 25.18
CA GLN A 509 6.58 -7.62 25.16
C GLN A 509 7.37 -8.41 24.10
N SER A 510 7.63 -9.68 24.41
CA SER A 510 8.11 -10.67 23.44
C SER A 510 7.04 -10.96 22.39
N ALA A 511 7.45 -11.33 21.18
CA ALA A 511 6.53 -11.90 20.18
C ALA A 511 6.17 -13.36 20.46
N VAL A 512 6.88 -14.02 21.39
CA VAL A 512 6.51 -15.34 21.90
C VAL A 512 5.48 -15.15 23.01
N GLY A 513 4.21 -15.36 22.69
CA GLY A 513 3.11 -15.22 23.63
C GLY A 513 3.14 -16.25 24.77
N ALA A 514 2.47 -15.92 25.87
CA ALA A 514 2.27 -16.87 26.97
C ALA A 514 1.48 -18.11 26.50
N PRO A 515 1.67 -19.28 27.14
CA PRO A 515 0.92 -20.49 26.80
C PRO A 515 -0.59 -20.26 26.77
N GLY A 516 -1.25 -20.67 25.67
CA GLY A 516 -2.69 -20.50 25.48
C GLY A 516 -3.12 -19.13 24.92
N ALA A 517 -2.27 -18.09 24.98
CA ALA A 517 -2.63 -16.75 24.50
C ALA A 517 -2.97 -16.71 23.00
N ALA A 518 -2.22 -17.44 22.17
CA ALA A 518 -2.48 -17.51 20.73
C ALA A 518 -3.79 -18.21 20.37
N GLN A 519 -4.34 -19.05 21.26
CA GLN A 519 -5.64 -19.69 21.05
C GLN A 519 -6.79 -18.79 21.50
N ALA A 520 -6.59 -18.04 22.60
CA ALA A 520 -7.58 -17.12 23.14
C ALA A 520 -7.65 -15.79 22.35
N ASP A 521 -6.53 -15.33 21.81
CA ASP A 521 -6.42 -14.12 20.99
C ASP A 521 -5.55 -14.38 19.74
N PRO A 522 -6.10 -15.09 18.73
CA PRO A 522 -5.36 -15.47 17.52
C PRO A 522 -4.85 -14.25 16.74
N GLU A 523 -5.67 -13.21 16.66
CA GLU A 523 -5.37 -11.96 15.95
C GLU A 523 -4.54 -10.95 16.77
N ASN A 524 -4.21 -11.29 18.02
CA ASN A 524 -3.51 -10.42 18.96
C ASN A 524 -4.21 -9.06 19.19
N ARG A 525 -5.56 -9.03 19.18
CA ARG A 525 -6.38 -7.82 19.38
C ARG A 525 -6.29 -7.27 20.81
N LEU A 526 -6.01 -8.14 21.78
CA LEU A 526 -5.83 -7.82 23.20
C LEU A 526 -4.36 -7.55 23.56
N LEU A 527 -3.47 -7.52 22.55
CA LEU A 527 -2.06 -7.15 22.71
C LEU A 527 -1.33 -8.03 23.74
N THR A 528 -1.62 -9.33 23.73
CA THR A 528 -1.04 -10.34 24.64
C THR A 528 0.42 -10.65 24.35
N ARG A 529 0.97 -10.12 23.26
CA ARG A 529 2.35 -10.26 22.80
C ARG A 529 2.68 -9.15 21.81
N MET A 530 3.94 -8.99 21.43
CA MET A 530 4.28 -8.16 20.26
C MET A 530 4.00 -8.91 18.95
N ASN A 531 3.65 -8.19 17.89
CA ASN A 531 3.51 -8.77 16.56
C ASN A 531 4.86 -8.92 15.89
N ARG A 532 5.13 -10.10 15.32
CA ARG A 532 6.25 -10.28 14.39
C ARG A 532 6.01 -9.45 13.14
N ARG A 533 7.02 -8.70 12.70
CA ARG A 533 6.89 -7.81 11.54
C ARG A 533 8.01 -8.05 10.55
N ARG A 534 7.65 -8.21 9.28
CA ARG A 534 8.63 -8.20 8.18
C ARG A 534 9.16 -6.78 8.02
N LEU A 535 10.47 -6.63 7.80
CA LEU A 535 11.04 -5.35 7.40
C LEU A 535 10.40 -4.90 6.08
N ASP A 536 10.03 -3.63 5.99
CA ASP A 536 9.53 -3.05 4.74
C ASP A 536 10.67 -2.85 3.73
N LEU A 537 10.33 -2.36 2.52
CA LEU A 537 11.29 -2.14 1.44
C LEU A 537 12.48 -1.31 1.90
N GLU A 538 12.20 -0.18 2.55
CA GLU A 538 13.20 0.79 2.98
C GLU A 538 14.11 0.19 4.05
N GLN A 539 13.53 -0.41 5.10
CA GLN A 539 14.30 -1.07 6.16
C GLN A 539 15.16 -2.22 5.62
N THR A 540 14.58 -3.07 4.78
CA THR A 540 15.29 -4.22 4.19
C THR A 540 16.49 -3.76 3.37
N ARG A 541 16.27 -2.82 2.45
CA ARG A 541 17.31 -2.34 1.54
C ARG A 541 18.41 -1.59 2.29
N ASP A 542 18.01 -0.70 3.18
CA ASP A 542 18.95 0.12 3.94
C ASP A 542 19.75 -0.73 4.92
N ALA A 543 19.14 -1.77 5.53
CA ALA A 543 19.86 -2.74 6.37
C ALA A 543 20.92 -3.51 5.56
N VAL A 544 20.59 -4.02 4.36
CA VAL A 544 21.55 -4.71 3.48
C VAL A 544 22.74 -3.80 3.16
N LEU A 545 22.48 -2.54 2.83
CA LEU A 545 23.53 -1.56 2.55
C LEU A 545 24.34 -1.20 3.80
N ALA A 546 23.69 -1.08 4.96
CA ALA A 546 24.34 -0.72 6.22
C ALA A 546 25.31 -1.81 6.70
N VAL A 547 24.86 -3.07 6.72
CA VAL A 547 25.70 -4.18 7.19
C VAL A 547 26.83 -4.50 6.22
N SER A 548 26.62 -4.28 4.91
CA SER A 548 27.70 -4.38 3.90
C SER A 548 28.65 -3.19 3.87
N GLY A 549 28.38 -2.12 4.62
CA GLY A 549 29.22 -0.92 4.68
C GLY A 549 29.12 -0.01 3.46
N ARG A 550 28.04 -0.16 2.68
CA ARG A 550 27.81 0.57 1.42
C ARG A 550 26.83 1.72 1.55
N LEU A 551 26.06 1.79 2.64
CA LEU A 551 25.00 2.79 2.82
C LEU A 551 25.56 4.21 2.83
N ASP A 552 25.04 5.06 1.95
CA ASP A 552 25.27 6.50 1.95
C ASP A 552 24.18 7.19 2.79
N LEU A 553 24.61 7.87 3.86
CA LEU A 553 23.75 8.58 4.80
C LEU A 553 23.52 10.06 4.42
N THR A 554 24.00 10.50 3.25
CA THR A 554 23.77 11.84 2.73
C THR A 554 22.26 12.10 2.63
N MET A 555 21.82 13.11 3.36
CA MET A 555 20.42 13.54 3.39
C MET A 555 20.13 14.56 2.28
N GLU A 556 18.85 14.70 1.96
CA GLU A 556 18.28 15.75 1.10
C GLU A 556 18.73 15.72 -0.38
N GLY A 557 18.14 16.58 -1.19
CA GLY A 557 18.51 16.74 -2.60
C GLY A 557 17.77 15.78 -3.55
N PRO A 558 18.05 15.85 -4.86
CA PRO A 558 17.22 15.18 -5.86
C PRO A 558 17.08 13.67 -5.65
N SER A 559 15.87 13.16 -5.92
CA SER A 559 15.57 11.73 -5.90
C SER A 559 16.38 10.99 -6.97
N GLN A 560 16.86 9.79 -6.66
CA GLN A 560 17.71 8.99 -7.55
C GLN A 560 17.09 7.61 -7.82
N PRO A 561 17.27 7.03 -9.02
CA PRO A 561 16.74 5.71 -9.31
C PRO A 561 17.43 4.62 -8.46
N ILE A 562 16.68 3.99 -7.56
CA ILE A 562 17.20 2.91 -6.69
C ILE A 562 17.11 1.51 -7.32
N ALA A 563 16.33 1.37 -8.40
CA ALA A 563 16.11 0.11 -9.09
C ALA A 563 17.03 -0.09 -10.32
N GLU A 564 17.72 0.97 -10.77
CA GLU A 564 18.69 0.93 -11.87
C GLU A 564 20.02 0.27 -11.45
N GLN A 565 20.88 -0.06 -12.41
CA GLN A 565 22.17 -0.71 -12.18
C GLN A 565 23.30 0.02 -12.92
N PRO A 566 24.38 0.45 -12.22
CA PRO A 566 24.56 0.39 -10.78
C PRO A 566 23.61 1.36 -10.07
N GLY A 567 22.86 0.86 -9.08
CA GLY A 567 21.90 1.68 -8.32
C GLY A 567 22.59 2.54 -7.27
N THR A 568 21.97 3.67 -6.92
CA THR A 568 22.43 4.54 -5.82
C THR A 568 22.55 3.77 -4.50
N THR A 569 23.49 4.13 -3.64
CA THR A 569 23.62 3.54 -2.29
C THR A 569 23.01 4.42 -1.20
N ARG A 570 22.35 5.53 -1.57
CA ARG A 570 21.57 6.35 -0.65
C ARG A 570 20.42 5.54 -0.04
N ARG A 571 19.94 6.00 1.13
CA ARG A 571 18.72 5.46 1.75
C ARG A 571 17.56 5.41 0.76
N ALA A 572 16.74 4.37 0.87
CA ALA A 572 15.62 4.11 -0.04
C ALA A 572 14.59 5.25 -0.09
N VAL A 573 14.45 6.04 0.98
CA VAL A 573 13.56 7.22 1.01
C VAL A 573 13.93 8.29 -0.03
N TYR A 574 15.18 8.31 -0.49
CA TYR A 574 15.66 9.19 -1.57
C TYR A 574 15.51 8.58 -2.97
N GLY A 575 14.80 7.44 -3.06
CA GLY A 575 14.48 6.80 -4.33
C GLY A 575 13.51 7.61 -5.17
N PHE A 576 13.75 7.64 -6.48
CA PHE A 576 12.84 8.22 -7.47
C PHE A 576 11.58 7.36 -7.58
N VAL A 577 10.42 7.97 -7.33
CA VAL A 577 9.10 7.33 -7.34
C VAL A 577 8.33 7.78 -8.58
N GLU A 578 8.28 6.92 -9.59
CA GLU A 578 7.45 7.14 -10.77
C GLU A 578 6.01 6.66 -10.51
N ARG A 579 5.05 7.58 -10.53
CA ARG A 579 3.64 7.35 -10.18
C ARG A 579 2.98 6.20 -10.95
N GLN A 580 3.19 6.14 -12.27
CA GLN A 580 2.48 5.21 -13.15
C GLN A 580 3.25 3.95 -13.53
N ASN A 581 4.58 3.96 -13.36
CA ASN A 581 5.43 2.85 -13.76
C ASN A 581 6.41 2.53 -12.64
N LEU A 582 5.87 2.21 -11.47
CA LEU A 582 6.68 1.74 -10.36
C LEU A 582 7.56 0.57 -10.82
N PRO A 583 8.88 0.59 -10.58
CA PRO A 583 9.72 -0.56 -10.89
C PRO A 583 9.23 -1.81 -10.16
N ALA A 584 9.40 -2.99 -10.77
CA ALA A 584 8.92 -4.25 -10.21
C ALA A 584 9.44 -4.49 -8.77
N TYR A 585 10.65 -4.02 -8.47
CA TYR A 585 11.22 -4.04 -7.13
C TYR A 585 10.31 -3.41 -6.05
N PHE A 586 9.73 -2.23 -6.32
CA PHE A 586 8.84 -1.55 -5.37
C PHE A 586 7.59 -2.40 -5.08
N ARG A 587 6.96 -2.95 -6.12
CA ARG A 587 5.77 -3.80 -5.97
C ARG A 587 6.07 -5.10 -5.24
N THR A 588 7.19 -5.75 -5.55
CA THR A 588 7.60 -7.02 -4.91
C THR A 588 7.80 -6.85 -3.40
N PHE A 589 8.21 -5.67 -2.93
CA PHE A 589 8.42 -5.37 -1.52
C PHE A 589 7.32 -4.46 -0.94
N ASP A 590 6.10 -4.57 -1.47
CA ASP A 590 4.88 -3.98 -0.94
C ASP A 590 4.91 -2.45 -0.74
N PHE A 591 5.62 -1.72 -1.61
CA PHE A 591 5.60 -0.25 -1.56
C PHE A 591 4.17 0.30 -1.75
N ALA A 592 3.84 1.37 -1.02
CA ALA A 592 2.54 2.03 -1.12
C ALA A 592 2.32 2.57 -2.54
N SER A 593 1.15 2.34 -3.12
CA SER A 593 0.81 2.93 -4.41
C SER A 593 0.78 4.45 -4.27
N PRO A 594 1.56 5.21 -5.06
CA PRO A 594 1.52 6.66 -5.01
C PRO A 594 0.25 7.22 -5.64
N ASP A 595 -0.56 6.42 -6.35
CA ASP A 595 -1.75 6.91 -7.08
C ASP A 595 -2.86 7.47 -6.19
N ALA A 596 -2.91 7.09 -4.91
CA ALA A 596 -3.89 7.56 -3.94
C ALA A 596 -3.30 7.57 -2.53
N SER A 597 -3.95 8.27 -1.60
CA SER A 597 -3.57 8.24 -0.18
C SER A 597 -3.65 6.81 0.37
N SER A 598 -2.59 6.35 1.03
CA SER A 598 -2.52 4.99 1.58
C SER A 598 -2.81 4.96 3.08
N ALA A 599 -3.75 4.11 3.49
CA ALA A 599 -4.02 3.84 4.91
C ALA A 599 -2.91 3.01 5.58
N GLY A 600 -2.19 2.23 4.78
CA GLY A 600 -1.18 1.27 5.17
C GLY A 600 -0.78 0.41 3.97
N ARG A 601 0.35 -0.28 4.08
CA ARG A 601 0.85 -1.18 3.02
C ARG A 601 0.25 -2.57 3.20
N ALA A 602 -0.07 -3.23 2.09
CA ALA A 602 -0.31 -4.67 2.12
C ALA A 602 0.99 -5.37 2.55
N VAL A 603 0.90 -6.52 3.20
CA VAL A 603 2.09 -7.33 3.52
C VAL A 603 1.95 -8.66 2.83
N THR A 604 2.80 -8.90 1.84
CA THR A 604 2.87 -10.15 1.10
C THR A 604 4.17 -10.88 1.40
N THR A 605 4.07 -12.21 1.44
CA THR A 605 5.24 -13.12 1.47
C THR A 605 5.18 -13.93 0.20
N SER A 606 6.09 -13.63 -0.75
CA SER A 606 6.05 -14.22 -2.08
C SER A 606 7.38 -14.86 -2.48
N PRO A 607 7.38 -15.95 -3.28
CA PRO A 607 8.62 -16.55 -3.79
C PRO A 607 9.49 -15.56 -4.57
N GLN A 608 8.89 -14.54 -5.20
CA GLN A 608 9.60 -13.49 -5.94
C GLN A 608 10.55 -12.68 -5.04
N GLN A 609 10.18 -12.43 -3.78
CA GLN A 609 11.06 -11.76 -2.81
C GLN A 609 12.31 -12.61 -2.53
N ALA A 610 12.15 -13.91 -2.29
CA ALA A 610 13.27 -14.83 -2.07
C ALA A 610 14.18 -14.92 -3.31
N LEU A 611 13.60 -15.00 -4.52
CA LEU A 611 14.36 -14.98 -5.77
C LEU A 611 15.13 -13.68 -5.98
N TYR A 612 14.59 -12.54 -5.54
CA TYR A 612 15.30 -11.26 -5.55
C TYR A 612 16.54 -11.31 -4.65
N PHE A 613 16.43 -11.87 -3.44
CA PHE A 613 17.58 -12.01 -2.54
C PHE A 613 18.67 -12.94 -3.07
N LEU A 614 18.28 -13.97 -3.81
CA LEU A 614 19.21 -14.92 -4.42
C LEU A 614 19.97 -14.34 -5.62
N ASN A 615 19.31 -13.51 -6.44
CA ASN A 615 19.80 -13.24 -7.79
C ASN A 615 20.02 -11.76 -8.11
N SER A 616 19.53 -10.83 -7.29
CA SER A 616 19.63 -9.41 -7.64
C SER A 616 21.07 -8.89 -7.54
N PRO A 617 21.50 -8.01 -8.46
CA PRO A 617 22.84 -7.42 -8.39
C PRO A 617 23.12 -6.70 -7.07
N LEU A 618 22.12 -6.00 -6.52
CA LEU A 618 22.23 -5.36 -5.21
C LEU A 618 22.65 -6.35 -4.13
N MET A 619 22.01 -7.53 -4.08
CA MET A 619 22.25 -8.53 -3.06
C MET A 619 23.56 -9.25 -3.25
N LEU A 620 23.91 -9.62 -4.48
CA LEU A 620 25.20 -10.23 -4.79
C LEU A 620 26.36 -9.28 -4.44
N THR A 621 26.31 -8.02 -4.89
CA THR A 621 27.36 -7.05 -4.57
C THR A 621 27.43 -6.74 -3.06
N SER A 622 26.29 -6.70 -2.35
CA SER A 622 26.29 -6.45 -0.90
C SER A 622 26.79 -7.66 -0.11
N ALA A 623 26.53 -8.88 -0.58
CA ALA A 623 27.07 -10.09 0.01
C ALA A 623 28.60 -10.16 -0.15
N SER A 624 29.13 -9.85 -1.34
CA SER A 624 30.58 -9.72 -1.55
C SER A 624 31.19 -8.66 -0.64
N ALA A 625 30.59 -7.46 -0.57
CA ALA A 625 31.09 -6.38 0.27
C ALA A 625 31.05 -6.72 1.77
N LEU A 626 30.01 -7.43 2.24
CA LEU A 626 29.96 -7.93 3.62
C LEU A 626 31.04 -8.99 3.88
N ALA A 627 31.29 -9.89 2.91
CA ALA A 627 32.37 -10.86 2.99
C ALA A 627 33.75 -10.22 3.06
N GLU A 628 33.99 -9.17 2.28
CA GLU A 628 35.22 -8.36 2.33
C GLU A 628 35.33 -7.61 3.66
N ARG A 629 34.26 -6.97 4.12
CA ARG A 629 34.23 -6.23 5.40
C ARG A 629 34.46 -7.12 6.63
N SER A 630 34.16 -8.41 6.52
CA SER A 630 34.44 -9.40 7.59
C SER A 630 35.92 -9.73 7.74
N LEU A 631 36.76 -9.39 6.76
CA LEU A 631 38.22 -9.57 6.86
C LEU A 631 38.81 -8.54 7.82
N ASP A 632 39.58 -9.02 8.79
CA ASP A 632 40.48 -8.16 9.56
C ASP A 632 41.89 -8.24 8.96
N SER A 633 42.52 -7.09 8.73
CA SER A 633 43.93 -7.03 8.34
C SER A 633 44.87 -7.64 9.40
N ALA A 634 44.47 -7.68 10.67
CA ALA A 634 45.28 -8.20 11.76
C ALA A 634 45.13 -9.72 12.00
N THR A 635 43.98 -10.31 11.65
CA THR A 635 43.66 -11.72 11.93
C THR A 635 43.20 -12.49 10.68
N SER A 636 43.65 -12.05 9.50
CA SER A 636 43.21 -12.49 8.16
C SER A 636 43.28 -13.99 7.87
N THR A 637 43.86 -14.80 8.77
CA THR A 637 43.98 -16.26 8.65
C THR A 637 43.06 -17.06 9.58
N ASP A 638 42.29 -16.43 10.48
CA ASP A 638 41.38 -17.14 11.40
C ASP A 638 39.92 -17.10 10.90
N ASP A 639 39.52 -18.17 10.21
CA ASP A 639 38.16 -18.35 9.70
C ASP A 639 37.09 -18.29 10.81
N ARG A 640 37.40 -18.74 12.03
CA ARG A 640 36.45 -18.68 13.16
C ARG A 640 36.17 -17.25 13.54
N GLN A 641 37.20 -16.42 13.68
CA GLN A 641 37.03 -14.99 13.98
C GLN A 641 36.32 -14.26 12.85
N ARG A 642 36.66 -14.57 11.59
CA ARG A 642 35.98 -14.00 10.43
C ARG A 642 34.49 -14.32 10.42
N ALA A 643 34.12 -15.58 10.68
CA ALA A 643 32.72 -16.00 10.76
C ALA A 643 31.97 -15.28 11.89
N VAL A 644 32.56 -15.18 13.09
CA VAL A 644 31.98 -14.43 14.22
C VAL A 644 31.78 -12.97 13.85
N ARG A 645 32.78 -12.32 13.23
CA ARG A 645 32.68 -10.92 12.79
C ARG A 645 31.59 -10.72 11.75
N MET A 646 31.48 -11.62 10.77
CA MET A 646 30.42 -11.56 9.76
C MET A 646 29.03 -11.66 10.40
N PHE A 647 28.85 -12.55 11.37
CA PHE A 647 27.60 -12.71 12.09
C PHE A 647 27.23 -11.47 12.91
N ARG A 648 28.22 -10.86 13.58
CA ARG A 648 28.04 -9.59 14.30
C ARG A 648 27.65 -8.46 13.36
N LEU A 649 28.29 -8.34 12.20
CA LEU A 649 27.96 -7.31 11.21
C LEU A 649 26.54 -7.50 10.65
N ALA A 650 26.15 -8.73 10.31
CA ALA A 650 24.87 -9.01 9.68
C ALA A 650 23.70 -8.98 10.67
N LEU A 651 23.88 -9.60 11.84
CA LEU A 651 22.79 -9.87 12.78
C LEU A 651 22.95 -9.11 14.10
N GLY A 652 24.10 -8.52 14.41
CA GLY A 652 24.31 -7.79 15.66
C GLY A 652 24.51 -8.68 16.88
N ARG A 653 24.89 -9.96 16.70
CA ARG A 653 25.29 -10.87 17.78
C ARG A 653 26.42 -11.79 17.36
N SER A 654 26.97 -12.53 18.33
CA SER A 654 27.81 -13.69 18.04
C SER A 654 26.97 -14.92 17.65
N PRO A 655 27.49 -15.80 16.77
CA PRO A 655 26.82 -17.06 16.44
C PRO A 655 26.79 -17.98 17.66
N LEU A 656 25.72 -18.77 17.80
CA LEU A 656 25.66 -19.88 18.75
C LEU A 656 26.72 -20.94 18.38
N PRO A 657 27.19 -21.78 19.31
CA PRO A 657 28.20 -22.80 19.02
C PRO A 657 27.83 -23.70 17.82
N ALA A 658 26.58 -24.16 17.76
CA ALA A 658 26.08 -24.98 16.65
C ALA A 658 26.01 -24.23 15.32
N GLU A 659 25.67 -22.94 15.33
CA GLU A 659 25.69 -22.10 14.14
C GLU A 659 27.14 -21.93 13.67
N LEU A 660 28.06 -21.59 14.56
CA LEU A 660 29.47 -21.39 14.24
C LEU A 660 30.10 -22.65 13.62
N ASP A 661 29.82 -23.82 14.18
CA ASP A 661 30.32 -25.09 13.65
C ASP A 661 29.74 -25.37 12.25
N ALA A 662 28.46 -25.08 12.00
CA ALA A 662 27.84 -25.21 10.68
C ALA A 662 28.42 -24.22 9.66
N LEU A 663 28.65 -22.96 10.06
CA LEU A 663 29.27 -21.93 9.20
C LEU A 663 30.69 -22.33 8.80
N LEU A 664 31.50 -22.82 9.75
CA LEU A 664 32.86 -23.31 9.51
C LEU A 664 32.87 -24.53 8.60
N SER A 665 31.98 -25.49 8.83
CA SER A 665 31.82 -26.65 7.95
C SER A 665 31.49 -26.26 6.52
N PHE A 666 30.69 -25.20 6.31
CA PHE A 666 30.32 -24.73 4.98
C PHE A 666 31.50 -24.05 4.26
N VAL A 667 32.24 -23.16 4.91
CA VAL A 667 33.36 -22.44 4.27
C VAL A 667 34.55 -23.35 3.95
N HIS A 668 34.70 -24.46 4.69
CA HIS A 668 35.73 -25.48 4.45
C HIS A 668 35.31 -26.55 3.43
N ASP A 669 34.06 -26.55 2.95
CA ASP A 669 33.59 -27.49 1.93
C ASP A 669 34.18 -27.15 0.54
N PRO A 670 34.96 -28.04 -0.09
CA PRO A 670 35.50 -27.83 -1.43
C PRO A 670 34.43 -27.55 -2.50
N ALA A 671 33.22 -28.10 -2.35
CA ALA A 671 32.10 -27.83 -3.25
C ALA A 671 31.55 -26.41 -3.09
N ALA A 672 31.65 -25.82 -1.89
CA ALA A 672 31.30 -24.44 -1.61
C ALA A 672 32.31 -23.42 -2.16
N GLY A 673 33.42 -23.87 -2.77
CA GLY A 673 34.40 -23.04 -3.47
C GLY A 673 34.21 -22.97 -4.99
N MET A 674 33.40 -23.85 -5.59
CA MET A 674 33.22 -23.82 -7.05
C MET A 674 32.34 -22.63 -7.47
N PRO A 675 32.86 -21.70 -8.31
CA PRO A 675 32.01 -20.67 -8.90
C PRO A 675 30.97 -21.37 -9.79
N GLY A 676 29.72 -20.88 -9.75
CA GLY A 676 28.72 -21.29 -10.72
C GLY A 676 29.25 -21.09 -12.15
N ALA A 677 28.85 -21.94 -13.09
CA ALA A 677 29.21 -21.77 -14.50
C ALA A 677 28.99 -20.30 -14.92
N GLY A 678 30.03 -19.67 -15.47
CA GLY A 678 29.95 -18.29 -15.95
C GLY A 678 28.87 -18.11 -17.02
N PRO A 679 28.59 -16.88 -17.45
CA PRO A 679 27.58 -16.63 -18.48
C PRO A 679 27.82 -17.47 -19.74
N ASP A 680 26.79 -18.18 -20.19
CA ASP A 680 26.84 -18.94 -21.44
C ASP A 680 27.10 -18.02 -22.65
N TRP A 681 26.69 -16.74 -22.57
CA TRP A 681 26.86 -15.72 -23.59
C TRP A 681 27.57 -14.47 -23.05
N ARG A 682 28.48 -13.91 -23.85
CA ARG A 682 29.16 -12.63 -23.62
C ARG A 682 28.98 -11.73 -24.85
N PHE A 683 28.87 -10.43 -24.62
CA PHE A 683 28.52 -9.44 -25.66
C PHE A 683 29.62 -8.38 -25.74
N GLY A 684 30.15 -8.20 -26.95
CA GLY A 684 31.38 -7.46 -27.11
C GLY A 684 31.65 -7.04 -28.54
N TRP A 685 32.90 -6.74 -28.78
CA TRP A 685 33.50 -6.54 -30.08
C TRP A 685 34.82 -7.31 -30.14
N GLY A 686 35.43 -7.46 -31.31
CA GLY A 686 36.74 -8.10 -31.35
C GLY A 686 37.50 -7.99 -32.65
N ARG A 687 38.82 -8.10 -32.57
CA ARG A 687 39.74 -8.03 -33.71
C ARG A 687 40.18 -9.44 -34.14
N GLY A 688 40.59 -9.58 -35.40
CA GLY A 688 41.33 -10.76 -35.84
C GLY A 688 40.49 -11.96 -36.28
N ALA A 689 39.63 -11.78 -37.28
CA ALA A 689 39.05 -12.91 -38.03
C ALA A 689 39.69 -13.03 -39.43
N ALA A 690 41.02 -12.97 -39.51
CA ALA A 690 41.76 -13.43 -40.70
C ALA A 690 42.01 -14.95 -40.57
N GLU A 691 42.21 -15.64 -41.70
CA GLU A 691 42.31 -17.11 -41.77
C GLU A 691 43.27 -17.69 -40.69
N GLY A 692 42.71 -18.33 -39.66
CA GLY A 692 43.44 -19.15 -38.69
C GLY A 692 43.46 -18.67 -37.23
N ASP A 693 43.10 -17.42 -36.93
CA ASP A 693 43.22 -16.85 -35.57
C ASP A 693 41.89 -16.81 -34.80
N ALA A 694 41.97 -16.87 -33.46
CA ALA A 694 40.85 -16.67 -32.54
C ALA A 694 40.52 -15.18 -32.40
N VAL A 695 39.25 -14.85 -32.13
CA VAL A 695 38.82 -13.46 -31.95
C VAL A 695 39.42 -12.88 -30.65
N ASP A 696 40.15 -11.78 -30.79
CA ASP A 696 40.57 -10.93 -29.67
C ASP A 696 39.36 -10.14 -29.17
N PHE A 697 38.58 -10.79 -28.31
CA PHE A 697 37.28 -10.32 -27.84
C PHE A 697 37.41 -9.42 -26.62
N GLN A 698 36.72 -8.28 -26.67
CA GLN A 698 36.55 -7.36 -25.56
C GLN A 698 35.06 -7.12 -25.33
N GLU A 699 34.63 -7.11 -24.07
CA GLU A 699 33.24 -6.82 -23.73
C GLU A 699 32.91 -5.35 -23.99
N LEU A 700 31.67 -5.09 -24.41
CA LEU A 700 31.17 -3.73 -24.52
C LEU A 700 30.98 -3.17 -23.11
N PRO A 701 31.46 -1.95 -22.81
CA PRO A 701 31.51 -1.45 -21.45
C PRO A 701 30.17 -0.94 -20.90
N HIS A 702 29.18 -0.61 -21.75
CA HIS A 702 27.92 0.01 -21.31
C HIS A 702 26.68 -0.82 -21.68
N PHE A 703 25.79 -1.01 -20.71
CA PHE A 703 24.49 -1.67 -20.88
C PHE A 703 23.35 -0.71 -20.55
N THR A 704 22.43 -0.48 -21.48
CA THR A 704 21.31 0.48 -21.33
C THR A 704 20.01 -0.15 -20.82
N GLY A 705 20.03 -1.45 -20.47
CA GLY A 705 18.84 -2.22 -20.09
C GLY A 705 18.36 -3.18 -21.18
N ASP A 706 18.49 -2.79 -22.45
CA ASP A 706 18.11 -3.58 -23.63
C ASP A 706 19.23 -3.72 -24.68
N ARG A 707 20.37 -3.03 -24.48
CA ARG A 707 21.47 -2.93 -25.43
C ARG A 707 22.81 -2.85 -24.74
N TRP A 708 23.79 -3.58 -25.27
CA TRP A 708 25.21 -3.38 -25.03
C TRP A 708 25.78 -2.43 -26.08
N GLN A 709 26.55 -1.43 -25.67
CA GLN A 709 27.12 -0.42 -26.57
C GLN A 709 28.47 0.08 -26.10
N ALA A 710 29.21 0.70 -27.02
CA ALA A 710 30.59 1.11 -26.83
C ALA A 710 30.79 2.26 -25.81
N GLY A 711 29.82 3.16 -25.69
CA GLY A 711 29.86 4.35 -24.83
C GLY A 711 28.49 4.68 -24.28
N ASP A 712 28.38 5.66 -23.38
CA ASP A 712 27.07 6.13 -22.86
C ASP A 712 26.17 6.73 -23.97
N LYS A 713 26.76 7.13 -25.09
CA LYS A 713 26.08 7.61 -26.29
C LYS A 713 26.68 6.95 -27.52
N LEU A 714 25.87 6.80 -28.57
CA LEU A 714 26.33 6.39 -29.90
C LEU A 714 26.32 7.60 -30.85
N PRO A 715 27.30 7.73 -31.75
CA PRO A 715 28.49 6.89 -31.84
C PRO A 715 29.48 7.17 -30.69
N ASP A 716 30.17 6.13 -30.23
CA ASP A 716 31.32 6.26 -29.35
C ASP A 716 32.53 6.81 -30.10
N ALA A 717 33.40 7.55 -29.42
CA ALA A 717 34.57 8.18 -30.03
C ALA A 717 35.62 7.18 -30.53
N SER A 718 35.65 5.96 -29.97
CA SER A 718 36.67 4.93 -30.26
C SER A 718 36.14 3.74 -31.05
N LEU A 719 34.91 3.30 -30.75
CA LEU A 719 34.30 2.11 -31.37
C LEU A 719 33.08 2.46 -32.25
N GLY A 720 32.76 3.74 -32.43
CA GLY A 720 31.70 4.18 -33.33
C GLY A 720 30.32 3.63 -32.95
N TRP A 721 29.64 2.99 -33.91
CA TRP A 721 28.25 2.55 -33.76
C TRP A 721 28.07 1.15 -33.17
N VAL A 722 29.15 0.48 -32.72
CA VAL A 722 29.06 -0.91 -32.23
C VAL A 722 28.03 -1.03 -31.12
N SER A 723 27.02 -1.87 -31.36
CA SER A 723 26.04 -2.23 -30.35
C SER A 723 25.42 -3.60 -30.60
N LEU A 724 24.93 -4.22 -29.53
CA LEU A 724 24.24 -5.51 -29.54
C LEU A 724 22.94 -5.40 -28.73
N GLN A 725 21.84 -5.90 -29.28
CA GLN A 725 20.54 -6.07 -28.61
C GLN A 725 20.16 -7.55 -28.64
N ALA A 726 19.07 -7.98 -27.99
CA ALA A 726 18.68 -9.39 -27.96
C ALA A 726 18.63 -10.06 -29.34
N GLY A 727 17.97 -9.44 -30.33
CA GLY A 727 17.80 -10.02 -31.68
C GLY A 727 18.85 -9.63 -32.72
N GLY A 728 19.76 -8.70 -32.40
CA GLY A 728 20.64 -8.13 -33.42
C GLY A 728 21.63 -7.11 -32.88
N GLY A 729 21.92 -6.07 -33.66
CA GLY A 729 22.84 -5.01 -33.28
C GLY A 729 23.19 -4.09 -34.45
N HIS A 730 24.28 -3.37 -34.28
CA HIS A 730 24.91 -2.58 -35.33
C HIS A 730 26.43 -2.82 -35.24
N PRO A 731 27.11 -3.18 -36.35
CA PRO A 731 28.57 -3.26 -36.35
C PRO A 731 29.17 -1.86 -36.22
N GLY A 732 30.42 -1.78 -35.80
CA GLY A 732 31.20 -0.54 -35.94
C GLY A 732 31.75 -0.43 -37.35
N ASP A 733 32.80 0.38 -37.47
CA ASP A 733 33.64 0.40 -38.66
C ASP A 733 34.26 -1.00 -38.95
N PRO A 734 34.93 -1.20 -40.10
CA PRO A 734 35.50 -2.51 -40.45
C PRO A 734 36.53 -3.09 -39.45
N ALA A 735 37.08 -2.28 -38.54
CA ALA A 735 37.99 -2.71 -37.48
C ALA A 735 37.28 -3.08 -36.17
N HIS A 736 35.99 -2.75 -36.03
CA HIS A 736 35.22 -2.91 -34.81
C HIS A 736 33.92 -3.71 -35.06
N PRO A 737 34.01 -5.02 -35.37
CA PRO A 737 32.82 -5.84 -35.54
C PRO A 737 32.13 -6.14 -34.21
N ALA A 738 30.81 -6.29 -34.24
CA ALA A 738 30.04 -6.73 -33.08
C ALA A 738 30.18 -8.24 -32.89
N VAL A 739 30.40 -8.70 -31.66
CA VAL A 739 30.66 -10.12 -31.35
C VAL A 739 29.76 -10.63 -30.24
N ARG A 740 29.04 -11.72 -30.51
CA ARG A 740 28.45 -12.57 -29.47
C ARG A 740 29.34 -13.78 -29.26
N ARG A 741 29.82 -13.99 -28.04
CA ARG A 741 30.69 -15.12 -27.67
C ARG A 741 29.92 -16.12 -26.83
N TRP A 742 29.94 -17.39 -27.24
CA TRP A 742 29.47 -18.52 -26.44
C TRP A 742 30.65 -19.39 -25.99
N VAL A 743 30.60 -19.94 -24.78
CA VAL A 743 31.64 -20.83 -24.24
C VAL A 743 31.08 -22.23 -24.06
N ALA A 744 31.71 -23.23 -24.66
CA ALA A 744 31.25 -24.61 -24.59
C ALA A 744 31.38 -25.17 -23.16
N PRO A 745 30.27 -25.56 -22.49
CA PRO A 745 30.33 -26.06 -21.11
C PRO A 745 30.85 -27.50 -21.02
N ALA A 746 30.87 -28.22 -22.15
CA ALA A 746 31.34 -29.59 -22.26
C ALA A 746 31.80 -29.88 -23.69
N ALA A 747 32.58 -30.95 -23.87
CA ALA A 747 32.91 -31.45 -25.21
C ALA A 747 31.70 -32.16 -25.84
N GLY A 748 31.54 -32.03 -27.16
CA GLY A 748 30.45 -32.69 -27.88
C GLY A 748 30.20 -32.13 -29.28
N ARG A 749 29.15 -32.64 -29.92
CA ARG A 749 28.71 -32.16 -31.24
C ARG A 749 27.76 -30.98 -31.06
N LEU A 750 28.15 -29.82 -31.56
CA LEU A 750 27.36 -28.59 -31.54
C LEU A 750 26.67 -28.40 -32.89
N ALA A 751 25.34 -28.34 -32.88
CA ALA A 751 24.54 -27.89 -34.02
C ALA A 751 24.11 -26.44 -33.80
N ILE A 752 24.30 -25.62 -34.83
CA ILE A 752 24.03 -24.17 -34.84
C ILE A 752 22.99 -23.91 -35.92
N ASP A 753 21.92 -23.20 -35.60
CA ASP A 753 20.88 -22.77 -36.53
C ASP A 753 20.51 -21.31 -36.24
N GLY A 754 20.33 -20.51 -37.29
CA GLY A 754 19.98 -19.09 -37.18
C GLY A 754 19.75 -18.45 -38.54
N GLU A 755 19.48 -17.15 -38.55
CA GLU A 755 19.24 -16.37 -39.77
C GLU A 755 19.82 -14.96 -39.60
N LEU A 756 20.80 -14.61 -40.43
CA LEU A 756 21.38 -13.28 -40.50
C LEU A 756 20.54 -12.41 -41.44
N LYS A 757 20.11 -11.24 -41.00
CA LYS A 757 19.33 -10.29 -41.80
C LYS A 757 19.97 -8.91 -41.80
N HIS A 758 19.94 -8.28 -42.97
CA HIS A 758 20.14 -6.85 -43.14
C HIS A 758 18.78 -6.20 -43.49
N PRO A 759 18.04 -5.65 -42.50
CA PRO A 759 16.68 -5.15 -42.69
C PRO A 759 16.60 -3.79 -43.39
N SER A 760 17.68 -3.01 -43.43
CA SER A 760 17.67 -1.75 -44.18
C SER A 760 17.60 -2.01 -45.68
N ASP A 761 17.00 -1.08 -46.42
CA ASP A 761 17.07 -0.99 -47.89
C ASP A 761 18.23 -0.09 -48.36
N GLN A 762 18.94 0.53 -47.41
CA GLN A 762 20.16 1.31 -47.59
C GLN A 762 21.37 0.55 -47.03
N GLY A 763 22.60 1.04 -47.24
CA GLY A 763 23.82 0.37 -46.78
C GLY A 763 24.32 -0.71 -47.74
N ASP A 764 25.54 -1.22 -47.54
CA ASP A 764 26.13 -2.27 -48.39
C ASP A 764 26.03 -3.67 -47.79
N GLY A 765 25.44 -3.76 -46.59
CA GLY A 765 25.04 -4.98 -45.92
C GLY A 765 26.08 -5.52 -44.97
N VAL A 766 25.67 -6.52 -44.21
CA VAL A 766 26.50 -7.09 -43.15
C VAL A 766 27.05 -8.44 -43.53
N ARG A 767 28.20 -8.77 -42.95
CA ARG A 767 28.79 -10.10 -42.98
C ARG A 767 28.80 -10.69 -41.58
N GLY A 768 28.22 -11.88 -41.44
CA GLY A 768 28.32 -12.70 -40.25
C GLY A 768 29.35 -13.80 -40.43
N ARG A 769 30.22 -14.00 -39.44
CA ARG A 769 31.20 -15.09 -39.38
C ARG A 769 31.07 -15.88 -38.10
N LEU A 770 31.22 -17.19 -38.22
CA LEU A 770 31.30 -18.11 -37.09
C LEU A 770 32.79 -18.46 -36.88
N VAL A 771 33.33 -18.17 -35.70
CA VAL A 771 34.75 -18.37 -35.40
C VAL A 771 34.90 -19.24 -34.15
N SER A 772 35.69 -20.30 -34.22
CA SER A 772 36.08 -21.12 -33.08
C SER A 772 37.47 -20.70 -32.60
N SER A 773 37.66 -20.61 -31.28
CA SER A 773 38.99 -20.37 -30.70
C SER A 773 40.01 -21.47 -30.99
N ARG A 774 39.56 -22.64 -31.47
CA ARG A 774 40.40 -23.80 -31.78
C ARG A 774 40.53 -24.08 -33.27
N GLN A 775 39.51 -23.73 -34.06
CA GLN A 775 39.41 -24.11 -35.48
C GLN A 775 39.42 -22.88 -36.41
N GLY A 776 39.45 -21.66 -35.89
CA GLY A 776 39.38 -20.44 -36.68
C GLY A 776 37.99 -20.25 -37.31
N VAL A 777 37.94 -19.65 -38.50
CA VAL A 777 36.68 -19.35 -39.19
C VAL A 777 36.02 -20.64 -39.71
N LEU A 778 34.80 -20.90 -39.27
CA LEU A 778 34.01 -22.10 -39.56
C LEU A 778 32.94 -21.86 -40.63
N GLY A 779 32.54 -20.61 -40.85
CA GLY A 779 31.53 -20.23 -41.83
C GLY A 779 31.38 -18.73 -41.95
N GLU A 780 30.91 -18.28 -43.12
CA GLU A 780 30.67 -16.88 -43.46
C GLU A 780 29.34 -16.75 -44.21
N TRP A 781 28.55 -15.75 -43.84
CA TRP A 781 27.26 -15.44 -44.46
C TRP A 781 27.18 -13.94 -44.71
N VAL A 782 26.68 -13.55 -45.88
CA VAL A 782 26.49 -12.14 -46.25
C VAL A 782 25.01 -11.87 -46.46
N ALA A 783 24.54 -10.74 -45.93
CA ALA A 783 23.18 -10.25 -46.10
C ALA A 783 23.22 -8.78 -46.55
N THR A 784 22.69 -8.49 -47.74
CA THR A 784 22.58 -7.14 -48.30
C THR A 784 21.13 -6.95 -48.73
N HIS A 785 20.36 -6.23 -47.92
CA HIS A 785 18.92 -6.02 -48.11
C HIS A 785 18.17 -7.36 -48.21
N SER A 786 18.67 -8.35 -47.48
CA SER A 786 18.31 -9.76 -47.61
C SER A 786 18.52 -10.50 -46.30
N GLN A 787 18.21 -11.79 -46.32
CA GLN A 787 18.47 -12.71 -45.22
C GLN A 787 19.27 -13.92 -45.71
N SER A 788 20.11 -14.45 -44.84
CA SER A 788 20.94 -15.63 -45.10
C SER A 788 20.82 -16.60 -43.92
N ARG A 789 20.45 -17.85 -44.22
CA ARG A 789 20.31 -18.90 -43.20
C ARG A 789 21.70 -19.36 -42.76
N THR A 790 21.91 -19.39 -41.45
CA THR A 790 23.16 -19.85 -40.83
C THR A 790 22.95 -21.23 -40.22
N ASP A 791 23.53 -22.26 -40.82
CA ASP A 791 23.52 -23.62 -40.31
C ASP A 791 24.94 -24.20 -40.27
N ALA A 792 25.33 -24.76 -39.13
CA ALA A 792 26.65 -25.37 -38.96
C ALA A 792 26.60 -26.53 -37.97
N GLN A 793 27.49 -27.49 -38.16
CA GLN A 793 27.72 -28.59 -37.21
C GLN A 793 29.20 -28.77 -36.97
N ILE A 794 29.63 -28.61 -35.71
CA ILE A 794 31.04 -28.63 -35.35
C ILE A 794 31.27 -29.49 -34.11
N GLN A 795 32.50 -29.97 -33.93
CA GLN A 795 32.93 -30.61 -32.69
C GLN A 795 33.59 -29.55 -31.80
N VAL A 796 33.14 -29.44 -30.54
CA VAL A 796 33.69 -28.50 -29.56
C VAL A 796 34.32 -29.22 -28.38
N ALA A 797 35.36 -28.63 -27.79
CA ALA A 797 35.92 -29.03 -26.50
C ALA A 797 35.32 -28.20 -25.35
N ALA A 798 35.38 -28.70 -24.11
CA ALA A 798 34.98 -27.92 -22.94
C ALA A 798 35.87 -26.68 -22.79
N GLY A 799 35.28 -25.50 -22.61
CA GLY A 799 35.95 -24.21 -22.56
C GLY A 799 36.27 -23.57 -23.92
N GLU A 800 35.99 -24.24 -25.05
CA GLU A 800 36.16 -23.67 -26.40
C GLU A 800 35.17 -22.52 -26.62
N THR A 801 35.62 -21.40 -27.19
CA THR A 801 34.74 -20.27 -27.51
C THR A 801 34.27 -20.31 -28.95
N ILE A 802 32.99 -20.02 -29.16
CA ILE A 802 32.34 -19.89 -30.46
C ILE A 802 31.82 -18.46 -30.59
N ASP A 803 32.41 -17.71 -31.51
CA ASP A 803 32.17 -16.29 -31.72
C ASP A 803 31.34 -16.05 -32.98
N PHE A 804 30.23 -15.32 -32.81
CA PHE A 804 29.36 -14.85 -33.87
C PHE A 804 29.73 -13.39 -34.15
N VAL A 805 30.61 -13.19 -35.13
CA VAL A 805 31.20 -11.90 -35.48
C VAL A 805 30.37 -11.28 -36.60
N THR A 806 29.83 -10.09 -36.39
CA THR A 806 29.12 -9.33 -37.42
C THR A 806 29.88 -8.06 -37.75
N ASP A 807 30.33 -7.94 -38.99
CA ASP A 807 31.05 -6.79 -39.50
C ASP A 807 30.27 -6.08 -40.62
N CYS A 808 30.47 -4.77 -40.73
CA CYS A 808 30.07 -4.01 -41.92
C CYS A 808 30.99 -4.38 -43.09
N ARG A 809 30.56 -4.09 -44.31
CA ARG A 809 31.40 -4.37 -45.49
C ARG A 809 32.37 -3.22 -45.77
N ALA A 810 32.02 -2.27 -46.62
CA ALA A 810 32.88 -1.13 -46.92
C ALA A 810 32.77 -0.03 -45.87
N ASN A 811 31.59 0.13 -45.26
CA ASN A 811 31.31 1.12 -44.23
C ASN A 811 30.07 0.71 -43.44
N GLU A 812 29.87 1.30 -42.27
CA GLU A 812 28.83 0.93 -41.32
C GLU A 812 27.48 1.62 -41.54
N ASN A 813 27.33 2.48 -42.56
CA ASN A 813 26.10 3.26 -42.70
C ASN A 813 24.89 2.38 -43.04
N SER A 814 23.85 2.49 -42.21
CA SER A 814 22.59 1.75 -42.32
C SER A 814 22.71 0.23 -42.12
N ASP A 815 23.85 -0.27 -41.63
CA ASP A 815 24.16 -1.70 -41.47
C ASP A 815 23.67 -2.31 -40.14
N SER A 816 22.52 -1.87 -39.63
CA SER A 816 21.88 -2.58 -38.51
C SER A 816 21.59 -4.03 -38.92
N PHE A 817 21.74 -5.00 -38.02
CA PHE A 817 21.51 -6.41 -38.35
C PHE A 817 20.60 -7.11 -37.36
N GLN A 818 20.03 -8.24 -37.79
CA GLN A 818 19.40 -9.23 -36.92
C GLN A 818 20.11 -10.57 -37.09
N TRP A 819 20.50 -11.22 -36.00
CA TRP A 819 21.13 -12.54 -36.05
C TRP A 819 20.90 -13.32 -34.76
N GLY A 820 19.68 -13.84 -34.61
CA GLY A 820 19.34 -14.77 -33.55
C GLY A 820 19.82 -16.19 -33.90
N VAL A 821 20.64 -16.78 -33.04
CA VAL A 821 21.13 -18.16 -33.18
C VAL A 821 20.66 -19.07 -32.04
N THR A 822 20.31 -20.31 -32.38
CA THR A 822 20.05 -21.42 -31.46
C THR A 822 21.20 -22.44 -31.56
N LEU A 823 21.71 -22.86 -30.41
CA LEU A 823 22.75 -23.88 -30.28
C LEU A 823 22.17 -25.14 -29.64
N ARG A 824 22.54 -26.31 -30.15
CA ARG A 824 22.23 -27.62 -29.54
C ARG A 824 23.53 -28.41 -29.38
N LEU A 825 23.91 -28.70 -28.15
CA LEU A 825 25.10 -29.51 -27.85
C LEU A 825 24.67 -30.92 -27.42
N ASP A 826 25.15 -31.91 -28.15
CA ASP A 826 25.01 -33.32 -27.82
C ASP A 826 26.33 -33.83 -27.21
N GLY A 827 26.35 -34.05 -25.89
CA GLY A 827 27.55 -34.44 -25.15
C GLY A 827 27.24 -35.14 -23.82
N ALA A 828 28.06 -36.12 -23.43
CA ALA A 828 27.95 -36.87 -22.17
C ALA A 828 26.56 -37.47 -21.88
N GLY A 829 25.84 -37.94 -22.91
CA GLY A 829 24.53 -38.57 -22.76
C GLY A 829 23.35 -37.61 -22.53
N SER A 830 23.56 -36.29 -22.63
CA SER A 830 22.51 -35.28 -22.54
C SER A 830 22.55 -34.32 -23.72
N GLN A 831 21.38 -33.84 -24.14
CA GLN A 831 21.24 -32.77 -25.12
C GLN A 831 20.86 -31.48 -24.40
N ARG A 832 21.58 -30.40 -24.67
CA ARG A 832 21.29 -29.07 -24.10
C ARG A 832 21.12 -28.04 -25.22
N ARG A 833 20.26 -27.04 -24.98
CA ARG A 833 19.92 -26.00 -25.95
C ARG A 833 20.19 -24.61 -25.37
N TRP A 834 20.76 -23.73 -26.19
CA TRP A 834 20.91 -22.31 -25.93
C TRP A 834 20.29 -21.49 -27.04
N ASP A 835 19.85 -20.28 -26.73
CA ASP A 835 19.32 -19.32 -27.69
C ASP A 835 19.90 -17.95 -27.36
N SER A 836 20.52 -17.30 -28.35
CA SER A 836 21.24 -16.04 -28.14
C SER A 836 20.32 -14.84 -27.86
N THR A 837 19.03 -14.93 -28.19
CA THR A 837 18.05 -13.86 -27.94
C THR A 837 17.58 -13.91 -26.49
N SER A 838 17.17 -15.09 -26.02
CA SER A 838 16.79 -15.31 -24.62
C SER A 838 18.00 -15.36 -23.67
N GLY A 839 19.19 -15.66 -24.19
CA GLY A 839 20.46 -15.57 -23.47
C GLY A 839 21.04 -14.17 -23.36
N PHE A 840 20.44 -13.17 -24.01
CA PHE A 840 20.88 -11.78 -23.95
C PHE A 840 20.55 -11.16 -22.59
N ARG A 841 21.57 -10.66 -21.90
CA ARG A 841 21.45 -10.10 -20.55
C ARG A 841 22.52 -9.04 -20.29
N GLY A 842 22.25 -8.17 -19.33
CA GLY A 842 23.21 -7.20 -18.81
C GLY A 842 24.33 -7.85 -17.99
N PRO A 843 25.25 -7.05 -17.42
CA PRO A 843 26.36 -7.55 -16.64
C PRO A 843 25.84 -8.37 -15.45
N THR A 844 26.32 -9.61 -15.32
CA THR A 844 26.07 -10.44 -14.13
C THR A 844 27.22 -10.21 -13.16
N PRO A 845 26.97 -9.93 -11.87
CA PRO A 845 28.06 -9.91 -10.88
C PRO A 845 28.82 -11.24 -10.92
N PRO A 846 30.14 -11.23 -10.64
CA PRO A 846 30.88 -12.48 -10.54
C PRO A 846 30.22 -13.40 -9.51
N PRO A 847 30.23 -14.73 -9.72
CA PRO A 847 29.68 -15.67 -8.77
C PRO A 847 30.35 -15.49 -7.40
N LEU A 848 29.54 -15.53 -6.34
CA LEU A 848 30.02 -15.42 -4.96
C LEU A 848 30.96 -16.57 -4.62
N ASP A 849 32.06 -16.26 -3.91
CA ASP A 849 32.90 -17.26 -3.27
C ASP A 849 32.19 -17.87 -2.04
N CYS A 850 32.86 -18.76 -1.29
CA CYS A 850 32.24 -19.38 -0.11
C CYS A 850 31.81 -18.34 0.94
N TRP A 851 32.62 -17.29 1.15
CA TRP A 851 32.32 -16.24 2.12
C TRP A 851 31.21 -15.30 1.67
N GLY A 852 31.15 -14.98 0.38
CA GLY A 852 30.04 -14.25 -0.23
C GLY A 852 28.73 -15.03 -0.14
N ARG A 853 28.75 -16.35 -0.37
CA ARG A 853 27.57 -17.22 -0.20
C ARG A 853 27.13 -17.30 1.27
N LEU A 854 28.08 -17.33 2.20
CA LEU A 854 27.79 -17.27 3.64
C LEU A 854 27.11 -15.95 4.00
N ALA A 855 27.68 -14.83 3.56
CA ALA A 855 27.11 -13.49 3.74
C ALA A 855 25.70 -13.40 3.15
N GLN A 856 25.50 -13.90 1.93
CA GLN A 856 24.17 -13.95 1.30
C GLN A 856 23.17 -14.75 2.14
N THR A 857 23.57 -15.90 2.68
CA THR A 857 22.72 -16.75 3.54
C THR A 857 22.27 -15.99 4.78
N LEU A 858 23.16 -15.23 5.42
CA LEU A 858 22.81 -14.41 6.58
C LEU A 858 21.82 -13.29 6.23
N LEU A 859 22.06 -12.59 5.11
CA LEU A 859 21.17 -11.52 4.63
C LEU A 859 19.78 -12.02 4.20
N MET A 860 19.65 -13.32 3.96
CA MET A 860 18.39 -14.00 3.61
C MET A 860 17.68 -14.64 4.80
N SER A 861 18.30 -14.64 5.97
CA SER A 861 17.72 -15.28 7.15
C SER A 861 16.47 -14.55 7.63
N ASN A 862 15.55 -15.30 8.26
CA ASN A 862 14.39 -14.68 8.90
C ASN A 862 14.80 -13.68 9.98
N GLU A 863 15.88 -13.95 10.72
CA GLU A 863 16.41 -13.04 11.75
C GLU A 863 16.88 -11.70 11.14
N PHE A 864 17.36 -11.71 9.90
CA PHE A 864 17.71 -10.49 9.19
C PHE A 864 16.48 -9.74 8.68
N LEU A 865 15.51 -10.45 8.12
CA LEU A 865 14.37 -9.88 7.37
C LEU A 865 13.12 -9.59 8.22
N PHE A 866 13.07 -10.06 9.47
CA PHE A 866 11.95 -9.87 10.38
C PHE A 866 12.41 -9.28 11.71
N LEU A 867 11.50 -8.52 12.33
CA LEU A 867 11.54 -8.14 13.73
C LEU A 867 10.72 -9.17 14.52
N ASP A 868 11.37 -9.77 15.52
CA ASP A 868 10.83 -10.71 16.53
C ASP A 868 10.37 -12.11 16.08
#